data_AF-A0AAD6IRF7-F1
#
_entry.id   AF-A0AAD6IRF7-F1
#
_cell.length_a   1.000
_cell.length_b   1.000
_cell.length_c   1.000
_cell.angle_alpha   90.00
_cell.angle_beta   90.00
_cell.angle_gamma   90.00
#
_symmetry.space_group_name_H-M   'P 1'
#
loop_
_entity.id
_entity.type
_entity.pdbx_description
1 polymer ?
#
loop_
_entity_poly.entity_id
_entity_poly.type
_entity_poly.pdbx_seq_one_letter_code
_entity_poly.pdbx_strand_id
1 'polypeptide(L)'
;MAFTPRFDAAAIPDLTGKVALVTGANVGIGFETAYYLASRNATVYIAARNEQRALAAIDRLHDRLKANKLDARLLYHHLDLATVKSARDSAQDFLVKESRLDILICNGGIMGAKWTAEFSYEPHFLVNHIGHFVFVTGVLPLVEKAAAQTRDARIIITTSDAMLLHKSIEYECVTQRPADADNPRGVGHFSKFMSAYGRSKLANVWFAKELDVRVRDKGIWVNAAHPGLVGGTDLGLEAGDMVNPFLSKIALAIVAWLCMPPSDGAATQTYLATSPDVPAHNVHGRYYYGRMGWFLGFKGPADYRLHPAYENEEEWRRLWEWTEDVVEKELANPLHIPFRKSATLSPPLSAAITSYISSKYDQHPDMFKADLAAIDRLRSDAVNVREPHASGLSRLGAYAAVLWAASGKFPVDIGADFTWYPALGYNTQRPITQNNLQFERANVIYNLAALYSQLAISVSRNTGDGLKLACNYFSSAAGTLQHIRVELIPKMRSLPPEDMDVMTLEALQNLMLAQAQECFWQKAVMDGMKDSLIAKLAAQVNDFYAEARDVATHSDCVPAEWIHHMTAKHHHFAAAAQYRAACSALERSQYGEEVARLQDALKCANEGLKEARYISKVVISDLQGLQSKIEDTLKRAEKDNDMIYLNHVPSKAELAVLGRASMVKPAVPKEITEVKERLVQGGEYGPPLFQNLVPFAVHIAGSIYVERRDRAVNSIIEELETLTVQLRETLQSLNLPGALEALEKPLGLPPGLMAHVEEVRQAGGVEGLLRAYDDVAKIKANDKAVYEECVVILRAEEEEDLKMRQRYGRDRWPRKPSKEAEGNPIKQIEEYGSIIQSADNSDRLIMEKIRLYEAPLRLMQGPDVRLKEFVPNSSRPKTNVQVDRTASKLRQLLDEASRLESARRRLAEQLREKGKADDITQALLSEVSKIEQDQPLKPIEAADFETLFASRLRAYDEHQSIYPAEQSKQTALLDKIKEANTAFLASRKVDDSLKEREQALQTLETAYTKLQEVIGNLDSGRKFYNDLAKLLARLLQEAKSFVYARKYESEQIEVDISSAMTNLRLSSAAAAAAPQYVQPPLQPTHYTRAQQSRLAETPTPLPAPQAQRPLNVPSVPSLGPQGGVWTPDQGIRFGPPPGR
;
A
#
# COMPACT_ATOMS: atom_id res chain seq x y z
N MET A 1 32.65 6.76 -55.76
CA MET A 1 34.13 6.67 -55.82
C MET A 1 34.56 5.55 -54.89
N ALA A 2 35.47 4.69 -55.32
CA ALA A 2 35.91 3.53 -54.54
C ALA A 2 37.02 3.96 -53.58
N PHE A 3 36.71 4.01 -52.27
CA PHE A 3 37.69 4.20 -51.22
C PHE A 3 38.54 2.92 -51.02
N THR A 4 39.77 3.08 -50.52
CA THR A 4 40.85 2.07 -50.49
C THR A 4 40.48 0.72 -49.84
N PRO A 5 41.08 -0.42 -50.26
CA PRO A 5 40.48 -1.76 -50.11
C PRO A 5 40.59 -2.45 -48.74
N ARG A 6 41.12 -1.80 -47.69
CA ARG A 6 41.21 -2.36 -46.33
C ARG A 6 41.42 -1.21 -45.34
N PHE A 7 40.61 -1.10 -44.29
CA PHE A 7 40.88 -0.20 -43.17
C PHE A 7 41.91 -0.87 -42.26
N ASP A 8 43.09 -0.27 -42.16
CA ASP A 8 44.17 -0.69 -41.26
C ASP A 8 44.29 0.37 -40.15
N ALA A 9 44.52 -0.05 -38.89
CA ALA A 9 44.75 0.87 -37.77
C ALA A 9 45.93 1.82 -38.05
N ALA A 10 46.89 1.41 -38.89
CA ALA A 10 47.99 2.25 -39.36
C ALA A 10 47.54 3.43 -40.26
N ALA A 11 46.35 3.35 -40.87
CA ALA A 11 45.80 4.41 -41.72
C ALA A 11 45.08 5.51 -40.92
N ILE A 12 44.87 5.32 -39.63
CA ILE A 12 44.30 6.34 -38.74
C ILE A 12 45.38 7.42 -38.50
N PRO A 13 45.08 8.72 -38.64
CA PRO A 13 46.05 9.78 -38.35
C PRO A 13 46.46 9.78 -36.87
N ASP A 14 47.53 10.50 -36.53
CA ASP A 14 47.88 10.72 -35.13
C ASP A 14 46.81 11.61 -34.47
N LEU A 15 46.30 11.18 -33.31
CA LEU A 15 45.23 11.83 -32.56
C LEU A 15 45.75 12.46 -31.26
N THR A 16 47.06 12.69 -31.15
CA THR A 16 47.68 13.35 -30.00
C THR A 16 46.94 14.65 -29.65
N GLY A 17 46.50 14.77 -28.39
CA GLY A 17 45.78 15.95 -27.89
C GLY A 17 44.27 15.99 -28.21
N LYS A 18 43.74 15.00 -28.93
CA LYS A 18 42.30 14.82 -29.16
C LYS A 18 41.67 14.07 -27.99
N VAL A 19 40.46 14.48 -27.59
CA VAL A 19 39.64 13.79 -26.59
C VAL A 19 38.51 13.06 -27.28
N ALA A 20 38.41 11.75 -27.05
CA ALA A 20 37.37 10.90 -27.58
C ALA A 20 36.51 10.30 -26.47
N LEU A 21 35.21 10.17 -26.69
CA LEU A 21 34.30 9.44 -25.82
C LEU A 21 33.56 8.38 -26.63
N VAL A 22 33.61 7.14 -26.14
CA VAL A 22 32.95 5.99 -26.78
C VAL A 22 31.94 5.39 -25.81
N THR A 23 30.67 5.44 -26.19
CA THR A 23 29.56 4.84 -25.42
C THR A 23 29.49 3.33 -25.63
N GLY A 24 29.26 2.57 -24.56
CA GLY A 24 29.25 1.09 -24.61
C GLY A 24 30.64 0.49 -24.92
N ALA A 25 31.72 1.16 -24.54
CA ALA A 25 33.09 0.77 -24.87
C ALA A 25 33.68 -0.36 -24.00
N ASN A 26 32.88 -0.92 -23.08
CA ASN A 26 33.34 -1.99 -22.20
C ASN A 26 33.43 -3.37 -22.90
N VAL A 27 32.75 -3.55 -24.03
CA VAL A 27 32.67 -4.82 -24.78
C VAL A 27 32.47 -4.59 -26.28
N GLY A 28 32.63 -5.67 -27.08
CA GLY A 28 32.22 -5.73 -28.48
C GLY A 28 32.85 -4.64 -29.37
N ILE A 29 32.02 -4.05 -30.24
CA ILE A 29 32.45 -3.07 -31.25
C ILE A 29 32.98 -1.78 -30.60
N GLY A 30 32.35 -1.32 -29.51
CA GLY A 30 32.80 -0.12 -28.79
C GLY A 30 34.19 -0.30 -28.17
N PHE A 31 34.49 -1.49 -27.65
CA PHE A 31 35.82 -1.82 -27.11
C PHE A 31 36.91 -1.74 -28.18
N GLU A 32 36.68 -2.31 -29.37
CA GLU A 32 37.64 -2.25 -30.48
C GLU A 32 37.80 -0.83 -31.04
N THR A 33 36.73 -0.04 -31.10
CA THR A 33 36.84 1.39 -31.46
C THR A 33 37.65 2.18 -30.44
N ALA A 34 37.45 1.94 -29.14
CA ALA A 34 38.27 2.57 -28.11
C ALA A 34 39.75 2.18 -28.25
N TYR A 35 40.05 0.91 -28.56
CA TYR A 35 41.40 0.45 -28.85
C TYR A 35 42.02 1.19 -30.05
N TYR A 36 41.31 1.30 -31.17
CA TYR A 36 41.85 1.98 -32.36
C TYR A 36 42.15 3.45 -32.11
N LEU A 37 41.26 4.17 -31.43
CA LEU A 37 41.48 5.58 -31.08
C LEU A 37 42.66 5.74 -30.11
N ALA A 38 42.72 4.91 -29.07
CA ALA A 38 43.80 4.93 -28.09
C ALA A 38 45.15 4.56 -28.71
N SER A 39 45.18 3.60 -29.64
CA SER A 39 46.40 3.17 -30.34
C SER A 39 47.06 4.28 -31.18
N ARG A 40 46.35 5.39 -31.38
CA ARG A 40 46.79 6.57 -32.11
C ARG A 40 46.82 7.82 -31.22
N ASN A 41 47.09 7.63 -29.93
CA ASN A 41 47.36 8.68 -28.93
C ASN A 41 46.16 9.59 -28.56
N ALA A 42 44.93 9.21 -28.88
CA ALA A 42 43.76 9.91 -28.34
C ALA A 42 43.64 9.64 -26.83
N THR A 43 43.16 10.63 -26.07
CA THR A 43 42.61 10.37 -24.73
C THR A 43 41.21 9.81 -24.89
N VAL A 44 40.95 8.59 -24.41
CA VAL A 44 39.69 7.89 -24.67
C VAL A 44 38.91 7.65 -23.37
N TYR A 45 37.70 8.18 -23.32
CA TYR A 45 36.72 7.88 -22.28
C TYR A 45 35.91 6.63 -22.63
N ILE A 46 36.01 5.63 -21.77
CA ILE A 46 35.22 4.40 -21.79
C ILE A 46 33.92 4.69 -21.04
N ALA A 47 32.88 5.08 -21.79
CA ALA A 47 31.59 5.44 -21.22
C ALA A 47 30.68 4.19 -21.09
N ALA A 48 30.35 3.81 -19.85
CA ALA A 48 29.54 2.62 -19.56
C ALA A 48 28.82 2.70 -18.20
N ARG A 49 27.69 1.99 -18.10
CA ARG A 49 26.85 1.95 -16.89
C ARG A 49 27.52 1.28 -15.68
N ASN A 50 28.26 0.20 -15.90
CA ASN A 50 28.85 -0.61 -14.81
C ASN A 50 30.34 -0.31 -14.71
N GLU A 51 30.74 0.34 -13.63
CA GLU A 51 32.13 0.74 -13.37
C GLU A 51 33.09 -0.44 -13.38
N GLN A 52 32.76 -1.55 -12.70
CA GLN A 52 33.63 -2.72 -12.62
C GLN A 52 33.92 -3.31 -14.02
N ARG A 53 32.88 -3.44 -14.87
CA ARG A 53 33.05 -3.91 -16.25
C ARG A 53 33.85 -2.93 -17.11
N ALA A 54 33.69 -1.63 -16.87
CA ALA A 54 34.45 -0.59 -17.57
C ALA A 54 35.93 -0.60 -17.17
N LEU A 55 36.23 -0.70 -15.87
CA LEU A 55 37.61 -0.82 -15.36
C LEU A 55 38.28 -2.09 -15.88
N ALA A 56 37.59 -3.23 -15.86
CA ALA A 56 38.11 -4.48 -16.45
C ALA A 56 38.34 -4.37 -17.97
N ALA A 57 37.56 -3.53 -18.68
CA ALA A 57 37.81 -3.24 -20.09
C ALA A 57 39.05 -2.34 -20.27
N ILE A 58 39.22 -1.33 -19.41
CA ILE A 58 40.41 -0.46 -19.40
C ILE A 58 41.68 -1.28 -19.17
N ASP A 59 41.69 -2.22 -18.22
CA ASP A 59 42.84 -3.09 -17.96
C ASP A 59 43.20 -3.93 -19.19
N ARG A 60 42.20 -4.56 -19.83
CA ARG A 60 42.41 -5.34 -21.08
C ARG A 60 42.92 -4.47 -22.23
N LEU A 61 42.44 -3.23 -22.34
CA LEU A 61 42.94 -2.29 -23.35
C LEU A 61 44.38 -1.87 -23.04
N HIS A 62 44.70 -1.57 -21.79
CA HIS A 62 46.08 -1.25 -21.37
C HIS A 62 47.05 -2.39 -21.66
N ASP A 63 46.68 -3.64 -21.35
CA ASP A 63 47.52 -4.80 -21.65
C ASP A 63 47.78 -4.94 -23.15
N ARG A 64 46.75 -4.74 -23.98
CA ARG A 64 46.87 -4.79 -25.45
C ARG A 64 47.69 -3.64 -26.01
N LEU A 65 47.56 -2.43 -25.44
CA LEU A 65 48.36 -1.26 -25.84
C LEU A 65 49.84 -1.45 -25.45
N LYS A 66 50.11 -1.90 -24.23
CA LYS A 66 51.47 -2.22 -23.76
C LYS A 66 52.15 -3.30 -24.60
N ALA A 67 51.42 -4.35 -24.99
CA ALA A 67 51.94 -5.38 -25.89
C ALA A 67 52.42 -4.82 -27.24
N ASN A 68 51.83 -3.71 -27.69
CA ASN A 68 52.21 -2.98 -28.91
C ASN A 68 53.13 -1.78 -28.65
N LYS A 69 53.66 -1.63 -27.42
CA LYS A 69 54.53 -0.52 -26.98
C LYS A 69 53.87 0.86 -27.11
N LEU A 70 52.57 0.92 -26.86
CA LEU A 70 51.77 2.14 -26.86
C LEU A 70 51.37 2.49 -25.42
N ASP A 71 51.36 3.78 -25.11
CA ASP A 71 50.92 4.31 -23.80
C ASP A 71 49.89 5.41 -24.06
N ALA A 72 48.61 5.06 -23.90
CA ALA A 72 47.49 5.94 -24.20
C ALA A 72 46.60 6.10 -22.98
N ARG A 73 46.01 7.29 -22.84
CA ARG A 73 45.22 7.64 -21.66
C ARG A 73 43.79 7.14 -21.80
N LEU A 74 43.43 6.13 -21.01
CA LEU A 74 42.09 5.57 -20.90
C LEU A 74 41.42 6.02 -19.59
N LEU A 75 40.19 6.51 -19.67
CA LEU A 75 39.46 7.04 -18.52
C LEU A 75 38.05 6.44 -18.45
N TYR A 76 37.57 6.14 -17.25
CA TYR A 76 36.19 5.74 -17.05
C TYR A 76 35.26 6.95 -17.03
N HIS A 77 34.10 6.83 -17.69
CA HIS A 77 32.98 7.76 -17.52
C HIS A 77 31.69 6.99 -17.26
N HIS A 78 30.99 7.32 -16.17
CA HIS A 78 29.70 6.72 -15.88
C HIS A 78 28.65 7.28 -16.82
N LEU A 79 28.03 6.40 -17.61
CA LEU A 79 26.93 6.75 -18.50
C LEU A 79 25.88 5.64 -18.49
N ASP A 80 24.71 5.98 -17.97
CA ASP A 80 23.50 5.17 -18.09
C ASP A 80 22.49 5.89 -18.97
N LEU A 81 22.08 5.21 -20.05
CA LEU A 81 21.17 5.72 -21.07
C LEU A 81 19.72 5.24 -20.83
N ALA A 82 19.48 4.47 -19.78
CA ALA A 82 18.17 3.91 -19.46
C ALA A 82 17.15 4.96 -18.97
N THR A 83 17.58 6.18 -18.61
CA THR A 83 16.68 7.27 -18.23
C THR A 83 17.17 8.62 -18.77
N VAL A 84 16.24 9.56 -18.97
CA VAL A 84 16.57 10.93 -19.39
C VAL A 84 17.42 11.65 -18.33
N LYS A 85 17.11 11.48 -17.04
CA LYS A 85 17.87 12.08 -15.93
C LYS A 85 19.31 11.58 -15.90
N SER A 86 19.53 10.27 -15.93
CA SER A 86 20.89 9.70 -15.87
C SER A 86 21.77 10.12 -17.04
N ALA A 87 21.23 10.18 -18.26
CA ALA A 87 21.95 10.65 -19.44
C ALA A 87 22.32 12.14 -19.32
N ARG A 88 21.42 12.98 -18.80
CA ARG A 88 21.66 14.41 -18.57
C ARG A 88 22.73 14.65 -17.51
N ASP A 89 22.67 13.92 -16.40
CA ASP A 89 23.60 14.06 -15.28
C ASP A 89 25.00 13.61 -15.70
N SER A 90 25.10 12.51 -16.45
CA SER A 90 26.33 12.02 -17.07
C SER A 90 26.95 13.07 -18.02
N ALA A 91 26.16 13.66 -18.92
CA ALA A 91 26.63 14.74 -19.78
C ALA A 91 27.18 15.93 -18.98
N GLN A 92 26.49 16.33 -17.90
CA GLN A 92 26.95 17.42 -17.04
C GLN A 92 28.25 17.09 -16.30
N ASP A 93 28.38 15.87 -15.79
CA ASP A 93 29.61 15.39 -15.16
C ASP A 93 30.78 15.44 -16.17
N PHE A 94 30.53 15.08 -17.43
CA PHE A 94 31.53 15.19 -18.49
C PHE A 94 31.94 16.64 -18.77
N LEU A 95 30.99 17.58 -18.81
CA LEU A 95 31.25 19.02 -18.98
C LEU A 95 32.15 19.60 -17.86
N VAL A 96 32.11 19.01 -16.66
CA VAL A 96 32.98 19.42 -15.53
C VAL A 96 34.36 18.79 -15.63
N LYS A 97 34.44 17.54 -16.09
CA LYS A 97 35.69 16.77 -16.16
C LYS A 97 36.60 17.18 -17.32
N GLU A 98 36.01 17.62 -18.43
CA GLU A 98 36.76 17.96 -19.63
C GLU A 98 36.49 19.34 -20.18
N SER A 99 37.50 19.88 -20.86
CA SER A 99 37.44 21.21 -21.46
C SER A 99 37.23 21.19 -22.98
N ARG A 100 37.23 20.01 -23.59
CA ARG A 100 37.08 19.74 -25.03
C ARG A 100 36.55 18.32 -25.29
N LEU A 101 35.87 18.12 -26.42
CA LEU A 101 35.48 16.80 -26.94
C LEU A 101 35.60 16.80 -28.46
N ASP A 102 36.55 16.05 -29.02
CA ASP A 102 36.80 16.05 -30.46
C ASP A 102 36.07 14.92 -31.19
N ILE A 103 35.92 13.76 -30.55
CA ILE A 103 35.33 12.56 -31.15
C ILE A 103 34.28 11.98 -30.21
N LEU A 104 33.04 11.88 -30.67
CA LEU A 104 31.94 11.24 -29.93
C LEU A 104 31.38 10.06 -30.72
N ILE A 105 31.46 8.86 -30.15
CA ILE A 105 30.91 7.62 -30.75
C ILE A 105 29.70 7.15 -29.94
N CYS A 106 28.52 7.24 -30.55
CA CYS A 106 27.23 6.80 -30.01
C CYS A 106 26.98 5.33 -30.40
N ASN A 107 27.73 4.42 -29.78
CA ASN A 107 27.72 2.98 -30.02
C ASN A 107 26.89 2.20 -28.98
N GLY A 108 26.64 2.77 -27.79
CA GLY A 108 25.84 2.12 -26.76
C GLY A 108 24.46 1.69 -27.27
N GLY A 109 23.96 0.55 -26.82
CA GLY A 109 22.61 0.13 -27.17
C GLY A 109 22.23 -1.24 -26.65
N ILE A 110 20.94 -1.54 -26.72
CA ILE A 110 20.34 -2.81 -26.31
C ILE A 110 19.51 -3.40 -27.46
N MET A 111 19.31 -4.72 -27.41
CA MET A 111 18.48 -5.50 -28.34
C MET A 111 17.84 -6.67 -27.60
N GLY A 112 16.57 -6.98 -27.88
CA GLY A 112 15.85 -8.07 -27.22
C GLY A 112 15.36 -7.75 -25.80
N ALA A 113 15.44 -6.48 -25.37
CA ALA A 113 14.96 -6.08 -24.05
C ALA A 113 13.44 -6.14 -23.95
N LYS A 114 12.94 -6.63 -22.81
CA LYS A 114 11.50 -6.64 -22.49
C LYS A 114 11.07 -5.26 -22.03
N TRP A 115 9.89 -4.80 -22.48
CA TRP A 115 9.27 -3.59 -21.97
C TRP A 115 8.64 -3.86 -20.59
N THR A 116 9.45 -3.65 -19.54
CA THR A 116 9.03 -3.72 -18.13
C THR A 116 8.48 -2.37 -17.66
N ALA A 117 7.82 -2.36 -16.50
CA ALA A 117 7.30 -1.13 -15.88
C ALA A 117 8.38 -0.13 -15.43
N GLU A 118 9.67 -0.49 -15.53
CA GLU A 118 10.80 0.37 -15.18
C GLU A 118 11.17 1.35 -16.31
N PHE A 119 10.73 1.07 -17.55
CA PHE A 119 11.00 1.93 -18.70
C PHE A 119 9.80 2.79 -19.05
N SER A 120 9.98 4.12 -19.00
CA SER A 120 8.94 5.11 -19.35
C SER A 120 8.55 5.10 -20.83
N TYR A 121 9.41 4.54 -21.69
CA TYR A 121 9.20 4.39 -23.13
C TYR A 121 9.67 3.01 -23.58
N GLU A 122 9.39 2.66 -24.83
CA GLU A 122 9.89 1.42 -25.42
C GLU A 122 11.43 1.31 -25.20
N PRO A 123 11.94 0.23 -24.56
CA PRO A 123 13.31 0.19 -24.05
C PRO A 123 14.39 0.45 -25.10
N HIS A 124 14.22 -0.10 -26.32
CA HIS A 124 15.19 0.09 -27.38
C HIS A 124 15.21 1.54 -27.84
N PHE A 125 14.04 2.15 -28.02
CA PHE A 125 13.90 3.55 -28.37
C PHE A 125 14.47 4.47 -27.28
N LEU A 126 14.22 4.15 -26.00
CA LEU A 126 14.74 4.87 -24.85
C LEU A 126 16.26 4.86 -24.79
N VAL A 127 16.88 3.68 -24.81
CA VAL A 127 18.34 3.55 -24.65
C VAL A 127 19.10 3.92 -25.93
N ASN A 128 18.64 3.43 -27.10
CA ASN A 128 19.39 3.58 -28.34
C ASN A 128 19.26 4.98 -28.94
N HIS A 129 18.13 5.66 -28.72
CA HIS A 129 17.84 6.99 -29.29
C HIS A 129 17.68 8.07 -28.21
N ILE A 130 16.66 8.01 -27.34
CA ILE A 130 16.36 9.12 -26.39
C ILE A 130 17.54 9.43 -25.46
N GLY A 131 18.12 8.41 -24.82
CA GLY A 131 19.28 8.58 -23.95
C GLY A 131 20.49 9.17 -24.68
N HIS A 132 20.74 8.74 -25.92
CA HIS A 132 21.82 9.29 -26.74
C HIS A 132 21.52 10.72 -27.17
N PHE A 133 20.28 11.03 -27.54
CA PHE A 133 19.85 12.39 -27.86
C PHE A 133 20.16 13.33 -26.70
N VAL A 134 19.77 12.97 -25.48
CA VAL A 134 20.03 13.75 -24.26
C VAL A 134 21.52 13.92 -24.00
N PHE A 135 22.29 12.84 -24.09
CA PHE A 135 23.72 12.90 -23.82
C PHE A 135 24.46 13.74 -24.86
N VAL A 136 24.22 13.50 -26.15
CA VAL A 136 24.86 14.20 -27.28
C VAL A 136 24.55 15.70 -27.24
N THR A 137 23.27 16.07 -27.10
CA THR A 137 22.87 17.48 -26.99
C THR A 137 23.45 18.14 -25.74
N GLY A 138 23.55 17.39 -24.63
CA GLY A 138 24.16 17.85 -23.38
C GLY A 138 25.65 18.14 -23.47
N VAL A 139 26.43 17.32 -24.20
CA VAL A 139 27.88 17.53 -24.38
C VAL A 139 28.24 18.37 -25.60
N LEU A 140 27.25 18.74 -26.43
CA LEU A 140 27.44 19.51 -27.65
C LEU A 140 28.25 20.81 -27.46
N PRO A 141 28.11 21.57 -26.35
CA PRO A 141 28.95 22.75 -26.11
C PRO A 141 30.47 22.47 -26.11
N LEU A 142 30.92 21.30 -25.62
CA LEU A 142 32.34 20.92 -25.68
C LEU A 142 32.78 20.54 -27.09
N VAL A 143 31.87 19.91 -27.86
CA VAL A 143 32.13 19.55 -29.26
C VAL A 143 32.25 20.80 -30.11
N GLU A 144 31.35 21.77 -29.93
CA GLU A 144 31.39 23.07 -30.60
C GLU A 144 32.66 23.85 -30.23
N LYS A 145 33.06 23.83 -28.97
CA LYS A 145 34.31 24.47 -28.52
C LYS A 145 35.54 23.83 -29.17
N ALA A 146 35.58 22.50 -29.31
CA ALA A 146 36.68 21.80 -30.00
C ALA A 146 36.67 22.08 -31.51
N ALA A 147 35.48 22.13 -32.12
CA ALA A 147 35.29 22.44 -33.53
C ALA A 147 35.65 23.90 -33.88
N ALA A 148 35.37 24.85 -32.98
CA ALA A 148 35.77 26.24 -33.17
C ALA A 148 37.30 26.42 -33.29
N GLN A 149 38.07 25.52 -32.68
CA GLN A 149 39.54 25.54 -32.73
C GLN A 149 40.11 24.77 -33.93
N THR A 150 39.51 23.62 -34.27
CA THR A 150 40.12 22.67 -35.23
C THR A 150 39.33 22.50 -36.52
N ARG A 151 38.05 22.93 -36.56
CA ARG A 151 37.05 22.62 -37.60
C ARG A 151 36.94 21.13 -37.95
N ASP A 152 37.27 20.29 -36.98
CA ASP A 152 37.45 18.85 -37.14
C ASP A 152 37.00 18.11 -35.87
N ALA A 153 35.74 18.32 -35.48
CA ALA A 153 35.07 17.51 -34.46
C ALA A 153 34.09 16.53 -35.11
N ARG A 154 33.95 15.33 -34.55
CA ARG A 154 33.27 14.19 -35.16
C ARG A 154 32.22 13.61 -34.22
N ILE A 155 30.99 13.42 -34.70
CA ILE A 155 29.93 12.70 -33.99
C ILE A 155 29.44 11.55 -34.87
N ILE A 156 29.65 10.32 -34.42
CA ILE A 156 29.26 9.12 -35.15
C ILE A 156 28.14 8.39 -34.41
N ILE A 157 27.04 8.12 -35.11
CA ILE A 157 25.85 7.47 -34.54
C ILE A 157 25.71 6.05 -35.10
N THR A 158 25.72 5.05 -34.22
CA THR A 158 25.71 3.65 -34.63
C THR A 158 24.28 3.15 -34.91
N THR A 159 24.12 2.53 -36.08
CA THR A 159 22.83 2.11 -36.67
C THR A 159 22.87 0.62 -37.10
N SER A 160 21.79 0.11 -37.69
CA SER A 160 21.62 -1.28 -38.14
C SER A 160 20.69 -1.35 -39.35
N ASP A 161 20.88 -2.33 -40.24
CA ASP A 161 19.98 -2.63 -41.36
C ASP A 161 18.57 -3.03 -40.89
N ALA A 162 18.39 -3.34 -39.60
CA ALA A 162 17.07 -3.48 -38.98
C ALA A 162 16.19 -2.21 -39.14
N MET A 163 16.81 -1.03 -39.37
CA MET A 163 16.08 0.20 -39.69
C MET A 163 15.25 0.08 -40.98
N LEU A 164 15.64 -0.80 -41.91
CA LEU A 164 14.91 -1.03 -43.17
C LEU A 164 13.55 -1.70 -42.97
N LEU A 165 13.23 -2.16 -41.76
CA LEU A 165 11.93 -2.73 -41.40
C LEU A 165 10.82 -1.68 -41.29
N HIS A 166 11.18 -0.40 -41.14
CA HIS A 166 10.23 0.69 -40.91
C HIS A 166 10.45 1.78 -41.95
N LYS A 167 9.39 2.45 -42.41
CA LYS A 167 9.47 3.65 -43.25
C LYS A 167 9.16 4.95 -42.50
N SER A 168 8.56 4.83 -41.31
CA SER A 168 8.19 5.92 -40.42
C SER A 168 8.23 5.47 -38.97
N ILE A 169 8.25 6.43 -38.03
CA ILE A 169 8.18 6.14 -36.60
C ILE A 169 6.73 6.27 -36.14
N GLU A 170 6.16 5.15 -35.71
CA GLU A 170 4.85 5.11 -35.03
C GLU A 170 5.06 5.46 -33.54
N TYR A 171 4.90 6.72 -33.18
CA TYR A 171 5.16 7.21 -31.81
C TYR A 171 4.27 6.57 -30.73
N GLU A 172 3.07 6.10 -31.08
CA GLU A 172 2.20 5.32 -30.18
C GLU A 172 2.88 4.03 -29.73
N CYS A 173 3.57 3.33 -30.65
CA CYS A 173 4.34 2.12 -30.37
C CYS A 173 5.60 2.37 -29.50
N VAL A 174 5.93 3.63 -29.24
CA VAL A 174 7.05 4.06 -28.39
C VAL A 174 6.56 4.53 -27.01
N THR A 175 5.36 5.11 -26.96
CA THR A 175 4.78 5.75 -25.77
C THR A 175 3.76 4.89 -25.04
N GLN A 176 3.12 3.95 -25.73
CA GLN A 176 2.08 3.09 -25.17
C GLN A 176 2.56 1.64 -25.12
N ARG A 177 2.52 1.06 -23.91
CA ARG A 177 2.88 -0.34 -23.71
C ARG A 177 1.77 -1.24 -24.26
N PRO A 178 2.07 -2.16 -25.20
CA PRO A 178 1.07 -3.09 -25.71
C PRO A 178 0.56 -4.03 -24.61
N ALA A 179 -0.74 -4.34 -24.61
CA ALA A 179 -1.37 -5.22 -23.60
C ALA A 179 -0.79 -6.65 -23.60
N ASP A 180 -0.14 -7.08 -24.69
CA ASP A 180 0.48 -8.38 -24.86
C ASP A 180 2.02 -8.37 -24.66
N ALA A 181 2.59 -7.26 -24.17
CA ALA A 181 4.03 -7.10 -23.93
C ALA A 181 4.63 -8.15 -22.97
N ASP A 182 3.81 -8.74 -22.09
CA ASP A 182 4.22 -9.76 -21.13
C ASP A 182 4.09 -11.21 -21.64
N ASN A 183 3.58 -11.44 -22.87
CA ASN A 183 3.36 -12.80 -23.38
C ASN A 183 4.63 -13.36 -24.06
N PRO A 184 5.40 -14.25 -23.42
CA PRO A 184 6.68 -14.74 -23.95
C PRO A 184 6.50 -15.86 -24.99
N ARG A 185 5.26 -16.29 -25.28
CA ARG A 185 4.94 -17.45 -26.12
C ARG A 185 4.07 -17.12 -27.35
N GLY A 186 3.84 -15.83 -27.64
CA GLY A 186 3.10 -15.43 -28.83
C GLY A 186 3.85 -15.75 -30.12
N VAL A 187 3.14 -16.32 -31.11
CA VAL A 187 3.62 -16.43 -32.49
C VAL A 187 4.07 -15.04 -32.96
N GLY A 188 5.32 -14.90 -33.41
CA GLY A 188 5.86 -13.63 -33.90
C GLY A 188 6.63 -12.77 -32.88
N HIS A 189 6.95 -13.28 -31.68
CA HIS A 189 7.80 -12.57 -30.70
C HIS A 189 9.12 -12.04 -31.30
N PHE A 190 9.79 -12.85 -32.15
CA PHE A 190 11.01 -12.42 -32.84
C PHE A 190 10.80 -11.21 -33.75
N SER A 191 9.70 -11.24 -34.52
CA SER A 191 9.32 -10.14 -35.40
C SER A 191 9.03 -8.85 -34.62
N LYS A 192 8.37 -8.95 -33.47
CA LYS A 192 8.02 -7.80 -32.62
C LYS A 192 9.26 -7.10 -32.03
N PHE A 193 10.20 -7.85 -31.45
CA PHE A 193 11.40 -7.22 -30.91
C PHE A 193 12.30 -6.66 -32.02
N MET A 194 12.43 -7.37 -33.16
CA MET A 194 13.19 -6.87 -34.31
C MET A 194 12.58 -5.59 -34.88
N SER A 195 11.25 -5.51 -34.88
CA SER A 195 10.52 -4.29 -35.24
C SER A 195 10.82 -3.15 -34.26
N ALA A 196 10.73 -3.35 -32.95
CA ALA A 196 11.05 -2.32 -31.95
C ALA A 196 12.50 -1.82 -32.05
N TYR A 197 13.45 -2.76 -32.15
CA TYR A 197 14.87 -2.45 -32.37
C TYR A 197 15.08 -1.68 -33.69
N GLY A 198 14.48 -2.14 -34.79
CA GLY A 198 14.53 -1.48 -36.09
C GLY A 198 14.04 -0.04 -36.05
N ARG A 199 12.93 0.23 -35.33
CA ARG A 199 12.40 1.58 -35.12
C ARG A 199 13.40 2.49 -34.42
N SER A 200 14.07 2.00 -33.37
CA SER A 200 15.13 2.75 -32.68
C SER A 200 16.34 3.07 -33.59
N LYS A 201 16.68 2.16 -34.52
CA LYS A 201 17.80 2.36 -35.45
C LYS A 201 17.44 3.27 -36.63
N LEU A 202 16.18 3.31 -37.04
CA LEU A 202 15.67 4.34 -37.95
C LEU A 202 15.78 5.73 -37.28
N ALA A 203 15.37 5.85 -36.02
CA ALA A 203 15.49 7.08 -35.25
C ALA A 203 16.95 7.58 -35.19
N ASN A 204 17.93 6.69 -34.99
CA ASN A 204 19.35 7.03 -35.01
C ASN A 204 19.83 7.62 -36.36
N VAL A 205 19.35 7.11 -37.50
CA VAL A 205 19.70 7.65 -38.82
C VAL A 205 19.12 9.05 -38.99
N TRP A 206 17.86 9.25 -38.62
CA TRP A 206 17.19 10.55 -38.68
C TRP A 206 17.79 11.57 -37.72
N PHE A 207 18.16 11.13 -36.52
CA PHE A 207 18.88 11.94 -35.54
C PHE A 207 20.22 12.42 -36.07
N ALA A 208 21.02 11.55 -36.70
CA ALA A 208 22.30 11.94 -37.29
C ALA A 208 22.14 13.01 -38.37
N LYS A 209 21.08 12.93 -39.16
CA LYS A 209 20.80 13.87 -40.25
C LYS A 209 20.33 15.23 -39.75
N GLU A 210 19.35 15.25 -38.85
CA GLU A 210 18.88 16.51 -38.26
C GLU A 210 19.98 17.17 -37.41
N LEU A 211 20.77 16.38 -36.66
CA LEU A 211 21.91 16.91 -35.92
C LEU A 211 22.94 17.53 -36.87
N ASP A 212 23.27 16.88 -37.98
CA ASP A 212 24.17 17.43 -39.01
C ASP A 212 23.68 18.79 -39.53
N VAL A 213 22.39 18.90 -39.90
CA VAL A 213 21.78 20.16 -40.36
C VAL A 213 21.99 21.28 -39.35
N ARG A 214 21.89 20.97 -38.04
CA ARG A 214 22.01 21.93 -36.94
C ARG A 214 23.45 22.35 -36.61
N VAL A 215 24.46 21.58 -37.01
CA VAL A 215 25.86 21.79 -36.56
C VAL A 215 26.89 21.88 -37.69
N ARG A 216 26.52 21.58 -38.94
CA ARG A 216 27.45 21.52 -40.08
C ARG A 216 28.21 22.81 -40.34
N ASP A 217 27.62 23.97 -40.05
CA ASP A 217 28.25 25.29 -40.19
C ASP A 217 29.30 25.56 -39.10
N LYS A 218 29.29 24.77 -38.02
CA LYS A 218 30.21 24.89 -36.87
C LYS A 218 31.49 24.07 -37.00
N GLY A 219 31.70 23.39 -38.14
CA GLY A 219 32.86 22.51 -38.36
C GLY A 219 32.78 21.18 -37.60
N ILE A 220 31.56 20.73 -37.31
CA ILE A 220 31.26 19.42 -36.70
C ILE A 220 30.71 18.51 -37.79
N TRP A 221 31.27 17.31 -37.90
CA TRP A 221 30.90 16.34 -38.92
C TRP A 221 30.12 15.19 -38.30
N VAL A 222 28.86 15.05 -38.69
CA VAL A 222 27.93 14.07 -38.11
C VAL A 222 27.57 13.03 -39.16
N ASN A 223 27.76 11.75 -38.86
CA ASN A 223 27.44 10.66 -39.78
C ASN A 223 26.90 9.42 -39.03
N ALA A 224 26.09 8.63 -39.73
CA ALA A 224 25.56 7.37 -39.22
C ALA A 224 26.40 6.19 -39.74
N ALA A 225 26.74 5.26 -38.85
CA ALA A 225 27.61 4.12 -39.17
C ALA A 225 26.93 2.78 -38.89
N HIS A 226 26.88 1.93 -39.91
CA HIS A 226 26.48 0.53 -39.79
C HIS A 226 27.73 -0.37 -39.63
N PRO A 227 27.85 -1.13 -38.54
CA PRO A 227 29.05 -1.94 -38.26
C PRO A 227 29.15 -3.19 -39.16
N GLY A 228 28.07 -3.60 -39.81
CA GLY A 228 27.98 -4.82 -40.60
C GLY A 228 27.37 -5.97 -39.79
N LEU A 229 27.35 -7.18 -40.36
CA LEU A 229 26.89 -8.36 -39.65
C LEU A 229 28.03 -8.88 -38.76
N VAL A 230 28.04 -8.50 -37.48
CA VAL A 230 29.14 -8.76 -36.52
C VAL A 230 28.74 -9.83 -35.51
N GLY A 231 29.60 -10.83 -35.32
CA GLY A 231 29.38 -11.97 -34.44
C GLY A 231 30.08 -11.80 -33.10
N GLY A 232 29.60 -12.48 -32.05
CA GLY A 232 30.25 -12.48 -30.73
C GLY A 232 30.13 -11.17 -29.94
N THR A 233 29.13 -10.33 -30.24
CA THR A 233 28.75 -9.19 -29.38
C THR A 233 27.74 -9.62 -28.33
N ASP A 234 27.75 -9.00 -27.14
CA ASP A 234 26.78 -9.29 -26.07
C ASP A 234 25.31 -9.11 -26.55
N LEU A 235 25.07 -8.19 -27.50
CA LEU A 235 23.79 -8.00 -28.20
C LEU A 235 23.30 -9.27 -28.92
N GLY A 236 24.21 -10.05 -29.52
CA GLY A 236 23.87 -11.31 -30.19
C GLY A 236 23.66 -12.49 -29.23
N LEU A 237 24.26 -12.44 -28.04
CA LEU A 237 24.10 -13.44 -26.98
C LEU A 237 22.74 -13.30 -26.28
N GLU A 238 22.29 -12.06 -26.01
CA GLU A 238 20.95 -11.78 -25.45
C GLU A 238 19.79 -12.25 -26.37
N ALA A 239 20.02 -12.29 -27.69
CA ALA A 239 19.06 -12.85 -28.66
C ALA A 239 19.13 -14.39 -28.79
N GLY A 240 20.27 -15.00 -28.43
CA GLY A 240 20.54 -16.43 -28.61
C GLY A 240 19.84 -17.34 -27.59
N ASP A 241 19.58 -16.84 -26.38
CA ASP A 241 18.96 -17.61 -25.29
C ASP A 241 17.46 -17.92 -25.50
N MET A 242 16.86 -17.44 -26.60
CA MET A 242 15.41 -17.54 -26.86
C MET A 242 15.05 -18.40 -28.09
N VAL A 243 16.01 -19.12 -28.69
CA VAL A 243 15.77 -20.05 -29.81
C VAL A 243 15.91 -21.51 -29.34
N ASN A 244 15.00 -22.38 -29.80
CA ASN A 244 14.88 -23.79 -29.38
C ASN A 244 16.26 -24.52 -29.33
N PRO A 245 16.68 -25.06 -28.15
CA PRO A 245 18.07 -25.44 -27.87
C PRO A 245 18.65 -26.60 -28.69
N PHE A 246 17.84 -27.33 -29.48
CA PHE A 246 18.30 -28.48 -30.26
C PHE A 246 18.65 -28.15 -31.72
N LEU A 247 18.02 -27.13 -32.34
CA LEU A 247 18.39 -26.63 -33.67
C LEU A 247 19.44 -25.50 -33.62
N SER A 248 19.66 -24.92 -32.44
CA SER A 248 20.44 -23.69 -32.28
C SER A 248 21.95 -23.88 -32.44
N LYS A 249 22.56 -25.00 -32.03
CA LYS A 249 24.04 -25.11 -31.99
C LYS A 249 24.73 -25.14 -33.35
N ILE A 250 24.14 -25.79 -34.35
CA ILE A 250 24.72 -25.88 -35.71
C ILE A 250 24.38 -24.62 -36.52
N ALA A 251 23.16 -24.09 -36.35
CA ALA A 251 22.75 -22.83 -36.98
C ALA A 251 23.52 -21.62 -36.41
N LEU A 252 23.75 -21.54 -35.09
CA LEU A 252 24.60 -20.50 -34.47
C LEU A 252 26.05 -20.61 -34.94
N ALA A 253 26.59 -21.82 -35.10
CA ALA A 253 27.98 -22.00 -35.55
C ALA A 253 28.18 -21.55 -37.01
N ILE A 254 27.20 -21.81 -37.88
CA ILE A 254 27.20 -21.36 -39.27
C ILE A 254 26.96 -19.85 -39.37
N VAL A 255 26.03 -19.30 -38.58
CA VAL A 255 25.79 -17.85 -38.49
C VAL A 255 27.00 -17.12 -37.90
N ALA A 256 27.65 -17.65 -36.86
CA ALA A 256 28.89 -17.10 -36.30
C ALA A 256 30.07 -17.15 -37.29
N TRP A 257 30.14 -18.18 -38.14
CA TRP A 257 31.14 -18.28 -39.23
C TRP A 257 30.88 -17.29 -40.37
N LEU A 258 29.62 -16.88 -40.58
CA LEU A 258 29.22 -15.87 -41.57
C LEU A 258 29.35 -14.42 -41.07
N CYS A 259 29.56 -14.22 -39.77
CA CYS A 259 29.65 -12.89 -39.16
C CYS A 259 31.10 -12.39 -39.08
N MET A 260 31.29 -11.08 -39.19
CA MET A 260 32.58 -10.41 -39.03
C MET A 260 33.00 -10.33 -37.56
N PRO A 261 34.31 -10.34 -37.25
CA PRO A 261 34.79 -10.08 -35.91
C PRO A 261 34.50 -8.64 -35.46
N PRO A 262 34.35 -8.36 -34.15
CA PRO A 262 34.12 -7.00 -33.65
C PRO A 262 35.15 -5.96 -34.08
N SER A 263 36.39 -6.36 -34.33
CA SER A 263 37.45 -5.49 -34.86
C SER A 263 37.10 -4.92 -36.24
N ASP A 264 36.55 -5.75 -37.12
CA ASP A 264 36.12 -5.34 -38.46
C ASP A 264 34.85 -4.51 -38.38
N GLY A 265 33.96 -4.81 -37.42
CA GLY A 265 32.76 -4.02 -37.14
C GLY A 265 33.04 -2.59 -36.68
N ALA A 266 34.14 -2.40 -35.94
CA ALA A 266 34.61 -1.10 -35.48
C ALA A 266 35.19 -0.23 -36.61
N ALA A 267 35.57 -0.81 -37.75
CA ALA A 267 36.28 -0.10 -38.81
C ALA A 267 35.45 1.04 -39.42
N THR A 268 34.16 0.83 -39.69
CA THR A 268 33.28 1.85 -40.32
C THR A 268 33.15 3.10 -39.44
N GLN A 269 32.84 2.93 -38.15
CA GLN A 269 32.66 4.06 -37.24
C GLN A 269 33.99 4.75 -36.91
N THR A 270 35.08 3.98 -36.84
CA THR A 270 36.42 4.55 -36.61
C THR A 270 36.89 5.35 -37.84
N TYR A 271 36.68 4.85 -39.05
CA TYR A 271 37.00 5.58 -40.28
C TYR A 271 36.27 6.92 -40.34
N LEU A 272 34.96 6.95 -40.09
CA LEU A 272 34.20 8.21 -40.09
C LEU A 272 34.64 9.17 -38.98
N ALA A 273 35.12 8.62 -37.85
CA ALA A 273 35.60 9.39 -36.72
C ALA A 273 37.01 9.96 -36.88
N THR A 274 37.82 9.48 -37.83
CA THR A 274 39.24 9.86 -37.90
C THR A 274 39.75 10.16 -39.29
N SER A 275 39.06 9.76 -40.37
CA SER A 275 39.61 9.85 -41.72
C SER A 275 39.65 11.30 -42.23
N PRO A 276 40.78 11.76 -42.80
CA PRO A 276 40.87 13.06 -43.46
C PRO A 276 40.04 13.11 -44.76
N ASP A 277 39.53 11.98 -45.25
CA ASP A 277 38.62 11.94 -46.40
C ASP A 277 37.25 12.55 -46.09
N VAL A 278 36.76 12.42 -44.85
CA VAL A 278 35.44 12.93 -44.44
C VAL A 278 35.34 14.45 -44.66
N PRO A 279 36.27 15.29 -44.16
CA PRO A 279 36.26 16.71 -44.45
C PRO A 279 36.63 17.02 -45.91
N ALA A 280 37.60 16.31 -46.49
CA ALA A 280 38.06 16.56 -47.85
C ALA A 280 36.97 16.33 -48.91
N HIS A 281 36.07 15.38 -48.68
CA HIS A 281 34.97 15.05 -49.59
C HIS A 281 33.60 15.59 -49.12
N ASN A 282 33.60 16.47 -48.11
CA ASN A 282 32.40 17.09 -47.57
C ASN A 282 31.31 16.07 -47.14
N VAL A 283 31.71 15.06 -46.36
CA VAL A 283 30.85 13.93 -45.95
C VAL A 283 30.09 14.30 -44.67
N HIS A 284 28.81 14.64 -44.84
CA HIS A 284 27.90 15.16 -43.81
C HIS A 284 26.53 14.47 -43.89
N GLY A 285 25.95 14.12 -42.73
CA GLY A 285 24.59 13.57 -42.63
C GLY A 285 24.36 12.27 -43.42
N ARG A 286 25.43 11.50 -43.69
CA ARG A 286 25.37 10.29 -44.52
C ARG A 286 25.31 9.02 -43.70
N TYR A 287 24.80 7.96 -44.33
CA TYR A 287 24.75 6.60 -43.78
C TYR A 287 25.79 5.73 -44.48
N TYR A 288 26.76 5.24 -43.73
CA TYR A 288 27.83 4.37 -44.23
C TYR A 288 27.65 2.95 -43.75
N TYR A 289 27.92 2.00 -44.63
CA TYR A 289 27.92 0.58 -44.33
C TYR A 289 29.27 -0.06 -44.62
N GLY A 290 29.61 -1.09 -43.84
CA GLY A 290 30.78 -1.93 -44.09
C GLY A 290 30.57 -2.81 -45.32
N ARG A 291 31.41 -2.68 -46.35
CA ARG A 291 31.31 -3.47 -47.59
C ARG A 291 31.92 -4.86 -47.38
N MET A 292 31.12 -5.91 -47.55
CA MET A 292 31.60 -7.30 -47.59
C MET A 292 32.10 -7.69 -49.00
N GLY A 293 33.28 -8.30 -49.10
CA GLY A 293 33.81 -8.87 -50.33
C GLY A 293 33.20 -10.25 -50.66
N TRP A 294 33.26 -10.65 -51.93
CA TRP A 294 32.77 -11.96 -52.43
C TRP A 294 33.46 -13.17 -51.76
N PHE A 295 34.62 -12.96 -51.13
CA PHE A 295 35.31 -13.89 -50.23
C PHE A 295 35.41 -13.26 -48.84
N LEU A 296 34.31 -13.23 -48.07
CA LEU A 296 34.21 -13.03 -46.61
C LEU A 296 35.25 -12.09 -45.93
N GLY A 297 35.62 -10.98 -46.57
CA GLY A 297 36.57 -10.01 -46.04
C GLY A 297 36.07 -8.57 -46.18
N PHE A 298 36.24 -7.76 -45.13
CA PHE A 298 35.88 -6.35 -45.09
C PHE A 298 36.68 -5.54 -46.15
N LYS A 299 35.97 -4.86 -47.06
CA LYS A 299 36.54 -4.07 -48.18
C LYS A 299 36.52 -2.54 -47.94
N GLY A 300 36.15 -2.09 -46.74
CA GLY A 300 36.08 -0.67 -46.39
C GLY A 300 34.65 -0.11 -46.31
N PRO A 301 34.49 1.10 -45.75
CA PRO A 301 33.21 1.79 -45.65
C PRO A 301 32.75 2.32 -47.01
N ALA A 302 31.48 2.15 -47.33
CA ALA A 302 30.86 2.68 -48.54
C ALA A 302 29.63 3.54 -48.20
N ASP A 303 29.45 4.63 -48.95
CA ASP A 303 28.27 5.48 -48.86
C ASP A 303 27.08 4.74 -49.50
N TYR A 304 26.01 4.52 -48.74
CA TYR A 304 24.79 3.93 -49.25
C TYR A 304 23.76 5.03 -49.49
N ARG A 305 23.29 5.15 -50.73
CA ARG A 305 22.11 5.97 -51.02
C ARG A 305 20.88 5.25 -50.45
N LEU A 306 20.33 5.82 -49.38
CA LEU A 306 19.14 5.29 -48.72
C LEU A 306 17.90 5.42 -49.63
N HIS A 307 16.88 4.62 -49.37
CA HIS A 307 15.58 4.74 -50.01
C HIS A 307 14.98 6.15 -49.75
N PRO A 308 14.27 6.79 -50.70
CA PRO A 308 13.79 8.18 -50.57
C PRO A 308 12.95 8.46 -49.31
N ALA A 309 12.20 7.46 -48.83
CA ALA A 309 11.42 7.54 -47.59
C ALA A 309 12.28 7.85 -46.34
N TYR A 310 13.56 7.50 -46.35
CA TYR A 310 14.51 7.79 -45.28
C TYR A 310 15.22 9.13 -45.47
N GLU A 311 14.99 9.79 -46.61
CA GLU A 311 15.47 11.11 -47.01
C GLU A 311 14.46 12.25 -46.73
N ASN A 312 13.38 11.95 -46.00
CA ASN A 312 12.33 12.92 -45.70
C ASN A 312 12.71 13.85 -44.52
N GLU A 313 13.05 15.09 -44.85
CA GLU A 313 13.45 16.14 -43.89
C GLU A 313 12.35 16.45 -42.85
N GLU A 314 11.07 16.39 -43.23
CA GLU A 314 9.96 16.66 -42.30
C GLU A 314 9.90 15.64 -41.16
N GLU A 315 10.16 14.36 -41.46
CA GLU A 315 10.14 13.29 -40.47
C GLU A 315 11.33 13.37 -39.51
N TRP A 316 12.51 13.81 -39.99
CA TRP A 316 13.68 14.00 -39.13
C TRP A 316 13.47 15.15 -38.14
N ARG A 317 12.95 16.28 -38.65
CA ARG A 317 12.59 17.43 -37.82
C ARG A 317 11.52 17.07 -36.80
N ARG A 318 10.49 16.34 -37.23
CA ARG A 318 9.43 15.85 -36.34
C ARG A 318 9.96 14.94 -35.24
N LEU A 319 10.88 14.02 -35.56
CA LEU A 319 11.52 13.18 -34.55
C LEU A 319 12.31 14.02 -33.54
N TRP A 320 13.04 15.03 -33.99
CA TRP A 320 13.77 15.92 -33.11
C TRP A 320 12.85 16.67 -32.16
N GLU A 321 11.83 17.36 -32.69
CA GLU A 321 10.84 18.11 -31.91
C GLU A 321 10.10 17.20 -30.91
N TRP A 322 9.72 16.00 -31.35
CA TRP A 322 9.10 15.01 -30.48
C TRP A 322 10.04 14.55 -29.36
N THR A 323 11.33 14.33 -29.67
CA THR A 323 12.31 13.91 -28.66
C THR A 323 12.62 15.04 -27.68
N GLU A 324 12.64 16.30 -28.15
CA GLU A 324 12.75 17.48 -27.27
C GLU A 324 11.55 17.57 -26.33
N ASP A 325 10.32 17.44 -26.83
CA ASP A 325 9.10 17.46 -25.99
C ASP A 325 9.09 16.34 -24.95
N VAL A 326 9.55 15.13 -25.32
CA VAL A 326 9.72 14.01 -24.37
C VAL A 326 10.74 14.36 -23.29
N VAL A 327 11.90 14.88 -23.68
CA VAL A 327 12.96 15.25 -22.73
C VAL A 327 12.52 16.41 -21.84
N GLU A 328 11.81 17.39 -22.39
CA GLU A 328 11.23 18.48 -21.62
C GLU A 328 10.21 17.98 -20.62
N LYS A 329 9.29 17.09 -21.00
CA LYS A 329 8.31 16.48 -20.09
C LYS A 329 8.97 15.68 -18.96
N GLU A 330 9.97 14.88 -19.28
CA GLU A 330 10.73 14.09 -18.29
C GLU A 330 11.59 14.98 -17.38
N LEU A 331 11.96 16.18 -17.83
CA LEU A 331 12.77 17.15 -17.08
C LEU A 331 11.96 18.33 -16.53
N ALA A 332 10.63 18.35 -16.74
CA ALA A 332 9.77 19.50 -16.46
C ALA A 332 9.53 19.68 -14.95
N ASN A 333 10.11 20.77 -14.47
CA ASN A 333 9.85 21.71 -13.37
C ASN A 333 9.03 21.35 -12.08
N PRO A 334 7.75 20.92 -12.08
CA PRO A 334 7.00 20.79 -10.83
C PRO A 334 7.21 19.43 -10.15
N LEU A 335 7.40 19.43 -8.83
CA LEU A 335 7.27 18.22 -8.02
C LEU A 335 5.83 17.69 -8.12
N HIS A 336 5.66 16.39 -8.36
CA HIS A 336 4.36 15.71 -8.25
C HIS A 336 4.43 14.62 -7.19
N ILE A 337 3.25 14.22 -6.72
CA ILE A 337 3.11 13.15 -5.75
C ILE A 337 3.12 11.81 -6.52
N PRO A 338 4.03 10.88 -6.18
CA PRO A 338 4.07 9.56 -6.81
C PRO A 338 2.89 8.68 -6.37
N PHE A 339 2.47 7.76 -7.25
CA PHE A 339 1.44 6.78 -6.91
C PHE A 339 1.95 5.76 -5.89
N ARG A 340 1.11 5.42 -4.90
CA ARG A 340 1.31 4.21 -4.10
C ARG A 340 0.97 2.97 -4.90
N LYS A 341 1.74 1.91 -4.67
CA LYS A 341 1.54 0.60 -5.29
C LYS A 341 0.80 -0.30 -4.30
N SER A 342 -0.14 -1.12 -4.76
CA SER A 342 -0.76 -2.18 -3.96
C SER A 342 -0.30 -3.53 -4.49
N ALA A 343 -0.12 -4.49 -3.59
CA ALA A 343 -0.02 -5.90 -3.96
C ALA A 343 -1.41 -6.45 -4.31
N THR A 344 -1.45 -7.57 -5.05
CA THR A 344 -2.69 -8.31 -5.30
C THR A 344 -3.18 -8.90 -3.98
N LEU A 345 -4.46 -8.70 -3.67
CA LEU A 345 -5.05 -9.23 -2.44
C LEU A 345 -5.24 -10.75 -2.56
N SER A 346 -4.81 -11.50 -1.55
CA SER A 346 -5.00 -12.94 -1.46
C SER A 346 -5.33 -13.31 -0.01
N PRO A 347 -6.60 -13.61 0.32
CA PRO A 347 -7.75 -13.81 -0.58
C PRO A 347 -8.36 -12.50 -1.14
N PRO A 348 -9.11 -12.54 -2.26
CA PRO A 348 -9.75 -11.35 -2.84
C PRO A 348 -10.79 -10.71 -1.91
N LEU A 349 -11.14 -9.44 -2.15
CA LEU A 349 -11.97 -8.65 -1.24
C LEU A 349 -13.38 -9.26 -1.15
N SER A 350 -13.89 -9.76 -2.27
CA SER A 350 -15.13 -10.53 -2.32
C SER A 350 -15.12 -11.74 -1.38
N ALA A 351 -14.01 -12.47 -1.24
CA ALA A 351 -13.93 -13.65 -0.39
C ALA A 351 -13.95 -13.28 1.10
N ALA A 352 -13.25 -12.20 1.48
CA ALA A 352 -13.30 -11.67 2.84
C ALA A 352 -14.72 -11.20 3.20
N ILE A 353 -15.37 -10.42 2.31
CA ILE A 353 -16.76 -9.98 2.50
C ILE A 353 -17.72 -11.18 2.54
N THR A 354 -17.52 -12.19 1.68
CA THR A 354 -18.33 -13.41 1.66
C THR A 354 -18.22 -14.17 2.97
N SER A 355 -17.00 -14.35 3.48
CA SER A 355 -16.76 -15.01 4.78
C SER A 355 -17.33 -14.19 5.94
N TYR A 356 -17.33 -12.87 5.83
CA TYR A 356 -17.93 -11.99 6.83
C TYR A 356 -19.46 -12.08 6.81
N ILE A 357 -20.07 -12.01 5.62
CA ILE A 357 -21.52 -12.18 5.44
C ILE A 357 -21.96 -13.56 5.95
N SER A 358 -21.28 -14.64 5.59
CA SER A 358 -21.66 -15.99 6.01
C SER A 358 -21.54 -16.24 7.52
N SER A 359 -20.64 -15.52 8.21
CA SER A 359 -20.39 -15.73 9.63
C SER A 359 -21.15 -14.78 10.56
N LYS A 360 -21.48 -13.57 10.09
CA LYS A 360 -22.05 -12.50 10.92
C LYS A 360 -23.43 -12.01 10.48
N TYR A 361 -23.86 -12.32 9.25
CA TYR A 361 -25.16 -11.90 8.72
C TYR A 361 -26.08 -13.10 8.48
N ASP A 362 -27.38 -12.91 8.74
CA ASP A 362 -28.43 -13.91 8.48
C ASP A 362 -28.86 -13.96 6.99
N GLN A 363 -28.06 -13.37 6.10
CA GLN A 363 -28.31 -13.30 4.66
C GLN A 363 -27.26 -14.13 3.91
N HIS A 364 -27.70 -14.99 2.98
CA HIS A 364 -26.77 -15.84 2.22
C HIS A 364 -25.93 -14.99 1.25
N PRO A 365 -24.59 -15.18 1.19
CA PRO A 365 -23.71 -14.39 0.33
C PRO A 365 -24.07 -14.41 -1.17
N ASP A 366 -24.70 -15.48 -1.65
CA ASP A 366 -25.11 -15.61 -3.06
C ASP A 366 -26.09 -14.53 -3.52
N MET A 367 -26.85 -13.91 -2.60
CA MET A 367 -27.73 -12.78 -2.93
C MET A 367 -26.96 -11.56 -3.45
N PHE A 368 -25.66 -11.47 -3.15
CA PHE A 368 -24.80 -10.33 -3.48
C PHE A 368 -23.69 -10.70 -4.47
N LYS A 369 -23.81 -11.83 -5.18
CA LYS A 369 -22.75 -12.31 -6.09
C LYS A 369 -22.33 -11.29 -7.16
N ALA A 370 -23.29 -10.51 -7.68
CA ALA A 370 -23.01 -9.44 -8.65
C ALA A 370 -22.22 -8.29 -8.01
N ASP A 371 -22.61 -7.87 -6.80
CA ASP A 371 -21.95 -6.80 -6.03
C ASP A 371 -20.53 -7.21 -5.61
N LEU A 372 -20.35 -8.47 -5.22
CA LEU A 372 -19.06 -9.06 -4.88
C LEU A 372 -18.10 -9.12 -6.07
N ALA A 373 -18.60 -9.44 -7.28
CA ALA A 373 -17.77 -9.38 -8.49
C ALA A 373 -17.45 -7.93 -8.88
N ALA A 374 -18.39 -7.00 -8.68
CA ALA A 374 -18.22 -5.60 -9.00
C ALA A 374 -17.15 -4.93 -8.11
N ILE A 375 -17.12 -5.23 -6.81
CA ILE A 375 -16.14 -4.61 -5.89
C ILE A 375 -14.70 -5.04 -6.21
N ASP A 376 -14.46 -6.31 -6.56
CA ASP A 376 -13.14 -6.78 -6.98
C ASP A 376 -12.69 -6.15 -8.30
N ARG A 377 -13.61 -6.01 -9.25
CA ARG A 377 -13.34 -5.33 -10.53
C ARG A 377 -12.98 -3.86 -10.31
N LEU A 378 -13.78 -3.12 -9.52
CA LEU A 378 -13.52 -1.72 -9.21
C LEU A 378 -12.20 -1.53 -8.47
N ARG A 379 -11.87 -2.43 -7.54
CA ARG A 379 -10.55 -2.42 -6.88
C ARG A 379 -9.42 -2.61 -7.87
N SER A 380 -9.52 -3.61 -8.76
CA SER A 380 -8.52 -3.86 -9.80
C SER A 380 -8.35 -2.65 -10.70
N ASP A 381 -9.46 -2.06 -11.16
CA ASP A 381 -9.44 -0.88 -12.03
C ASP A 381 -8.81 0.34 -11.34
N ALA A 382 -9.03 0.52 -10.03
CA ALA A 382 -8.47 1.60 -9.24
C ALA A 382 -6.97 1.41 -8.93
N VAL A 383 -6.55 0.21 -8.53
CA VAL A 383 -5.14 -0.11 -8.22
C VAL A 383 -4.25 -0.09 -9.47
N ASN A 384 -4.81 -0.35 -10.64
CA ASN A 384 -4.09 -0.33 -11.92
C ASN A 384 -3.97 1.08 -12.53
N VAL A 385 -4.52 2.12 -11.91
CA VAL A 385 -4.28 3.51 -12.34
C VAL A 385 -2.84 3.89 -11.97
N ARG A 386 -1.94 3.79 -12.96
CA ARG A 386 -0.51 4.13 -12.82
C ARG A 386 -0.05 5.24 -13.75
N GLU A 387 -0.92 5.68 -14.66
CA GLU A 387 -0.62 6.71 -15.65
C GLU A 387 -1.52 7.94 -15.46
N PRO A 388 -1.00 9.15 -15.72
CA PRO A 388 -1.74 10.39 -15.54
C PRO A 388 -2.74 10.61 -16.69
N HIS A 389 -3.94 10.07 -16.55
CA HIS A 389 -5.04 10.27 -17.50
C HIS A 389 -6.35 10.61 -16.78
N ALA A 390 -7.19 11.45 -17.39
CA ALA A 390 -8.45 11.92 -16.81
C ALA A 390 -9.44 10.78 -16.50
N SER A 391 -9.40 9.68 -17.27
CA SER A 391 -10.21 8.49 -16.99
C SER A 391 -9.88 7.82 -15.66
N GLY A 392 -8.65 8.00 -15.14
CA GLY A 392 -8.23 7.52 -13.84
C GLY A 392 -8.99 8.18 -12.68
N LEU A 393 -9.46 9.42 -12.85
CA LEU A 393 -10.22 10.16 -11.84
C LEU A 393 -11.55 9.46 -11.56
N SER A 394 -12.25 9.04 -12.62
CA SER A 394 -13.52 8.32 -12.52
C SER A 394 -13.33 6.94 -11.90
N ARG A 395 -12.25 6.21 -12.25
CA ARG A 395 -11.95 4.87 -11.69
C ARG A 395 -11.62 4.91 -10.19
N LEU A 396 -10.70 5.81 -9.80
CA LEU A 396 -10.32 5.99 -8.39
C LEU A 396 -11.51 6.53 -7.57
N GLY A 397 -12.26 7.49 -8.12
CA GLY A 397 -13.47 8.05 -7.50
C GLY A 397 -14.56 6.99 -7.29
N ALA A 398 -14.85 6.15 -8.30
CA ALA A 398 -15.85 5.10 -8.20
C ALA A 398 -15.52 4.09 -7.10
N TYR A 399 -14.26 3.62 -7.01
CA TYR A 399 -13.86 2.70 -5.96
C TYR A 399 -13.85 3.36 -4.57
N ALA A 400 -13.38 4.60 -4.46
CA ALA A 400 -13.43 5.36 -3.20
C ALA A 400 -14.88 5.59 -2.71
N ALA A 401 -15.81 5.85 -3.64
CA ALA A 401 -17.23 5.98 -3.37
C ALA A 401 -17.85 4.67 -2.86
N VAL A 402 -17.50 3.54 -3.46
CA VAL A 402 -17.93 2.22 -3.01
C VAL A 402 -17.37 1.89 -1.62
N LEU A 403 -16.10 2.19 -1.35
CA LEU A 403 -15.51 2.01 -0.01
C LEU A 403 -16.19 2.89 1.05
N TRP A 404 -16.57 4.12 0.70
CA TRP A 404 -17.35 4.99 1.57
C TRP A 404 -18.73 4.39 1.87
N ALA A 405 -19.45 3.89 0.86
CA ALA A 405 -20.75 3.23 1.05
C ALA A 405 -20.64 1.92 1.86
N ALA A 406 -19.58 1.14 1.62
CA ALA A 406 -19.30 -0.09 2.36
C ALA A 406 -18.97 0.20 3.84
N SER A 407 -18.33 1.32 4.15
CA SER A 407 -18.02 1.74 5.53
C SER A 407 -19.26 1.98 6.40
N GLY A 408 -20.43 2.22 5.80
CA GLY A 408 -21.70 2.32 6.53
C GLY A 408 -22.35 0.97 6.84
N LYS A 409 -21.97 -0.09 6.12
CA LYS A 409 -22.58 -1.42 6.22
C LYS A 409 -21.70 -2.40 6.95
N PHE A 410 -20.40 -2.34 6.73
CA PHE A 410 -19.40 -3.22 7.33
C PHE A 410 -18.60 -2.46 8.40
N PRO A 411 -18.07 -3.15 9.43
CA PRO A 411 -17.12 -2.53 10.35
C PRO A 411 -15.79 -2.19 9.64
N VAL A 412 -14.92 -1.48 10.35
CA VAL A 412 -13.59 -1.09 9.85
C VAL A 412 -12.74 -2.32 9.51
N ASP A 413 -12.88 -3.41 10.27
CA ASP A 413 -12.07 -4.63 10.13
C ASP A 413 -12.94 -5.77 9.58
N ILE A 414 -12.74 -6.11 8.29
CA ILE A 414 -13.55 -7.10 7.56
C ILE A 414 -12.83 -8.44 7.36
N GLY A 415 -11.55 -8.55 7.76
CA GLY A 415 -10.72 -9.74 7.52
C GLY A 415 -9.97 -9.69 6.19
N ALA A 416 -9.75 -8.50 5.62
CA ALA A 416 -9.03 -8.31 4.36
C ALA A 416 -7.72 -7.56 4.59
N ASP A 417 -6.59 -8.23 4.38
CA ASP A 417 -5.26 -7.67 4.60
C ASP A 417 -4.79 -6.80 3.43
N PHE A 418 -5.13 -5.51 3.46
CA PHE A 418 -4.74 -4.55 2.43
C PHE A 418 -3.25 -4.25 2.51
N THR A 419 -2.51 -4.56 1.44
CA THR A 419 -1.05 -4.40 1.38
C THR A 419 -0.65 -3.32 0.39
N TRP A 420 -0.06 -2.24 0.90
CA TRP A 420 0.38 -1.08 0.13
C TRP A 420 1.85 -0.76 0.35
N TYR A 421 2.50 -0.23 -0.69
CA TYR A 421 3.87 0.25 -0.66
C TYR A 421 3.87 1.78 -0.51
N PRO A 422 4.63 2.34 0.45
CA PRO A 422 4.82 3.78 0.60
C PRO A 422 5.27 4.44 -0.70
N ALA A 423 4.75 5.65 -0.96
CA ALA A 423 5.11 6.43 -2.13
C ALA A 423 6.33 7.33 -1.89
N LEU A 424 6.56 7.72 -0.63
CA LEU A 424 7.66 8.59 -0.20
C LEU A 424 8.46 7.93 0.93
N GLY A 425 9.66 8.45 1.20
CA GLY A 425 10.58 7.95 2.24
C GLY A 425 11.65 6.96 1.75
N TYR A 426 12.51 6.52 2.67
CA TYR A 426 13.64 5.63 2.37
C TYR A 426 13.24 4.17 2.14
N ASN A 427 12.01 3.78 2.55
CA ASN A 427 11.53 2.40 2.60
C ASN A 427 10.41 2.11 1.58
N THR A 428 10.47 2.67 0.36
CA THR A 428 9.42 2.48 -0.69
C THR A 428 9.23 1.02 -1.15
N GLN A 429 10.17 0.12 -0.82
CA GLN A 429 10.12 -1.30 -1.15
C GLN A 429 9.46 -2.15 -0.04
N ARG A 430 9.23 -1.59 1.16
CA ARG A 430 8.68 -2.33 2.29
C ARG A 430 7.14 -2.27 2.27
N PRO A 431 6.43 -3.41 2.22
CA PRO A 431 4.97 -3.42 2.25
C PRO A 431 4.44 -3.09 3.66
N ILE A 432 3.37 -2.32 3.71
CA ILE A 432 2.55 -2.07 4.90
C ILE A 432 1.22 -2.76 4.69
N THR A 433 0.90 -3.68 5.60
CA THR A 433 -0.34 -4.46 5.56
C THR A 433 -1.21 -4.10 6.75
N GLN A 434 -2.46 -3.72 6.51
CA GLN A 434 -3.45 -3.47 7.55
C GLN A 434 -4.83 -4.02 7.14
N ASN A 435 -5.47 -4.74 8.06
CA ASN A 435 -6.86 -5.16 7.92
C ASN A 435 -7.80 -4.01 8.29
N ASN A 436 -7.95 -3.02 7.41
CA ASN A 436 -8.71 -1.82 7.71
C ASN A 436 -9.27 -1.16 6.43
N LEU A 437 -10.58 -1.00 6.37
CA LEU A 437 -11.27 -0.42 5.20
C LEU A 437 -10.97 1.08 5.03
N GLN A 438 -10.78 1.82 6.12
CA GLN A 438 -10.39 3.23 6.06
C GLN A 438 -8.94 3.38 5.60
N PHE A 439 -8.06 2.43 5.94
CA PHE A 439 -6.71 2.37 5.40
C PHE A 439 -6.72 2.18 3.88
N GLU A 440 -7.47 1.21 3.35
CA GLU A 440 -7.64 1.04 1.90
C GLU A 440 -8.18 2.33 1.24
N ARG A 441 -9.21 2.94 1.84
CA ARG A 441 -9.80 4.18 1.31
C ARG A 441 -8.80 5.34 1.31
N ALA A 442 -7.99 5.50 2.37
CA ALA A 442 -6.97 6.53 2.44
C ALA A 442 -5.90 6.36 1.35
N ASN A 443 -5.50 5.12 1.04
CA ASN A 443 -4.56 4.82 -0.05
C ASN A 443 -5.12 5.19 -1.43
N VAL A 444 -6.39 4.85 -1.69
CA VAL A 444 -7.04 5.17 -2.97
C VAL A 444 -7.18 6.68 -3.14
N ILE A 445 -7.57 7.40 -2.09
CA ILE A 445 -7.71 8.86 -2.10
C ILE A 445 -6.33 9.54 -2.21
N TYR A 446 -5.27 8.96 -1.64
CA TYR A 446 -3.91 9.43 -1.88
C TYR A 446 -3.51 9.31 -3.34
N ASN A 447 -3.81 8.17 -3.98
CA ASN A 447 -3.58 8.01 -5.42
C ASN A 447 -4.42 8.98 -6.25
N LEU A 448 -5.60 9.41 -5.77
CA LEU A 448 -6.39 10.47 -6.40
C LEU A 448 -5.66 11.83 -6.30
N ALA A 449 -5.08 12.17 -5.13
CA ALA A 449 -4.24 13.36 -4.99
C ALA A 449 -3.00 13.30 -5.90
N ALA A 450 -2.36 12.13 -5.99
CA ALA A 450 -1.24 11.87 -6.89
C ALA A 450 -1.62 12.11 -8.35
N LEU A 451 -2.76 11.56 -8.79
CA LEU A 451 -3.28 11.75 -10.14
C LEU A 451 -3.55 13.22 -10.44
N TYR A 452 -4.19 13.97 -9.53
CA TYR A 452 -4.39 15.42 -9.72
C TYR A 452 -3.07 16.18 -9.83
N SER A 453 -2.08 15.86 -8.99
CA SER A 453 -0.77 16.51 -9.05
C SER A 453 -0.06 16.25 -10.40
N GLN A 454 -0.14 15.02 -10.93
CA GLN A 454 0.49 14.67 -12.20
C GLN A 454 -0.28 15.22 -13.41
N LEU A 455 -1.62 15.25 -13.35
CA LEU A 455 -2.45 15.91 -14.37
C LEU A 455 -2.18 17.42 -14.43
N ALA A 456 -1.88 18.05 -13.29
CA ALA A 456 -1.50 19.46 -13.28
C ALA A 456 -0.19 19.73 -14.02
N ILE A 457 0.75 18.77 -14.03
CA ILE A 457 2.01 18.86 -14.76
C ILE A 457 1.85 18.58 -16.24
N SER A 458 0.99 17.63 -16.61
CA SER A 458 0.81 17.24 -18.01
C SER A 458 0.12 18.31 -18.86
N VAL A 459 -0.53 19.29 -18.23
CA VAL A 459 -1.18 20.41 -18.90
C VAL A 459 -0.17 21.48 -19.33
N SER A 460 -0.27 21.95 -20.58
CA SER A 460 0.59 23.01 -21.12
C SER A 460 0.46 24.32 -20.33
N ARG A 461 1.61 24.87 -19.90
CA ARG A 461 1.69 26.14 -19.18
C ARG A 461 1.83 27.37 -20.09
N ASN A 462 1.86 27.16 -21.40
CA ASN A 462 2.06 28.23 -22.39
C ASN A 462 0.76 28.94 -22.76
N THR A 463 -0.39 28.46 -22.26
CA THR A 463 -1.71 29.01 -22.53
C THR A 463 -2.39 29.42 -21.22
N GLY A 464 -3.16 30.51 -21.24
CA GLY A 464 -3.89 30.98 -20.05
C GLY A 464 -4.92 29.97 -19.54
N ASP A 465 -5.57 29.22 -20.45
CA ASP A 465 -6.53 28.16 -20.10
C ASP A 465 -5.84 26.95 -19.47
N GLY A 466 -4.67 26.55 -19.99
CA GLY A 466 -3.85 25.50 -19.40
C GLY A 466 -3.38 25.83 -17.99
N LEU A 467 -2.93 27.08 -17.74
CA LEU A 467 -2.56 27.55 -16.41
C LEU A 467 -3.74 27.54 -15.42
N LYS A 468 -4.94 27.91 -15.88
CA LYS A 468 -6.16 27.84 -15.06
C LYS A 468 -6.51 26.40 -14.69
N LEU A 469 -6.42 25.48 -15.66
CA LEU A 469 -6.69 24.07 -15.43
C LEU A 469 -5.66 23.44 -14.47
N ALA A 470 -4.37 23.72 -14.66
CA ALA A 470 -3.30 23.26 -13.77
C ALA A 470 -3.49 23.80 -12.34
N CYS A 471 -3.86 25.09 -12.19
CA CYS A 471 -4.18 25.69 -10.89
C CYS A 471 -5.33 24.95 -10.18
N ASN A 472 -6.40 24.61 -10.91
CA ASN A 472 -7.51 23.85 -10.37
C ASN A 472 -7.07 22.44 -9.92
N TYR A 473 -6.28 21.74 -10.73
CA TYR A 473 -5.80 20.40 -10.37
C TYR A 473 -4.88 20.40 -9.15
N PHE A 474 -3.94 21.34 -9.03
CA PHE A 474 -3.13 21.48 -7.82
C PHE A 474 -3.98 21.82 -6.58
N SER A 475 -4.99 22.68 -6.73
CA SER A 475 -5.92 23.02 -5.63
C SER A 475 -6.76 21.80 -5.20
N SER A 476 -7.17 20.97 -6.17
CA SER A 476 -7.85 19.69 -5.95
C SER A 476 -6.97 18.67 -5.24
N ALA A 477 -5.68 18.58 -5.62
CA ALA A 477 -4.71 17.72 -4.94
C ALA A 477 -4.53 18.15 -3.47
N ALA A 478 -4.38 19.45 -3.22
CA ALA A 478 -4.27 20.00 -1.87
C ALA A 478 -5.51 19.72 -1.00
N GLY A 479 -6.72 19.90 -1.56
CA GLY A 479 -7.97 19.59 -0.85
C GLY A 479 -8.14 18.10 -0.55
N THR A 480 -7.67 17.23 -1.46
CA THR A 480 -7.69 15.78 -1.27
C THR A 480 -6.77 15.36 -0.11
N LEU A 481 -5.55 15.90 -0.03
CA LEU A 481 -4.62 15.65 1.07
C LEU A 481 -5.16 16.16 2.41
N GLN A 482 -5.81 17.35 2.41
CA GLN A 482 -6.44 17.89 3.60
C GLN A 482 -7.56 16.96 4.12
N HIS A 483 -8.38 16.40 3.22
CA HIS A 483 -9.43 15.45 3.59
C HIS A 483 -8.85 14.17 4.20
N ILE A 484 -7.72 13.65 3.68
CA ILE A 484 -7.01 12.52 4.29
C ILE A 484 -6.60 12.84 5.74
N ARG A 485 -5.96 14.00 5.94
CA ARG A 485 -5.45 14.44 7.24
C ARG A 485 -6.55 14.66 8.29
N VAL A 486 -7.63 15.35 7.92
CA VAL A 486 -8.66 15.81 8.87
C VAL A 486 -9.77 14.78 9.08
N GLU A 487 -10.18 14.03 8.05
CA GLU A 487 -11.35 13.16 8.14
C GLU A 487 -11.02 11.66 8.19
N LEU A 488 -10.02 11.20 7.42
CA LEU A 488 -9.75 9.76 7.26
C LEU A 488 -8.82 9.20 8.34
N ILE A 489 -7.69 9.88 8.60
CA ILE A 489 -6.71 9.41 9.60
C ILE A 489 -7.34 9.21 10.98
N PRO A 490 -8.15 10.15 11.52
CA PRO A 490 -8.81 9.93 12.81
C PRO A 490 -9.78 8.74 12.83
N LYS A 491 -10.41 8.42 11.68
CA LYS A 491 -11.34 7.30 11.55
C LYS A 491 -10.64 5.95 11.40
N MET A 492 -9.35 5.93 11.06
CA MET A 492 -8.57 4.71 10.87
C MET A 492 -8.38 3.92 12.18
N ARG A 493 -8.35 4.58 13.34
CA ARG A 493 -8.11 3.96 14.68
C ARG A 493 -6.79 3.15 14.76
N SER A 494 -5.89 3.32 13.79
CA SER A 494 -4.53 2.77 13.75
C SER A 494 -3.53 3.90 13.49
N LEU A 495 -2.24 3.62 13.70
CA LEU A 495 -1.18 4.57 13.34
C LEU A 495 -1.12 4.73 11.81
N PRO A 496 -1.11 5.98 11.30
CA PRO A 496 -0.97 6.20 9.87
C PRO A 496 0.42 5.73 9.40
N PRO A 497 0.55 5.34 8.12
CA PRO A 497 1.86 5.10 7.50
C PRO A 497 2.78 6.32 7.61
N GLU A 498 4.10 6.09 7.60
CA GLU A 498 5.10 7.16 7.72
C GLU A 498 4.92 8.26 6.66
N ASP A 499 4.66 7.90 5.39
CA ASP A 499 4.41 8.83 4.28
C ASP A 499 2.99 9.42 4.24
N MET A 500 2.16 9.10 5.23
CA MET A 500 0.84 9.68 5.49
C MET A 500 0.77 10.29 6.90
N ASP A 501 1.91 10.53 7.55
CA ASP A 501 1.90 11.24 8.82
C ASP A 501 1.42 12.68 8.63
N VAL A 502 1.08 13.33 9.74
CA VAL A 502 0.48 14.67 9.72
C VAL A 502 1.43 15.68 9.08
N MET A 503 2.74 15.57 9.34
CA MET A 503 3.74 16.51 8.82
C MET A 503 3.97 16.31 7.31
N THR A 504 4.10 15.08 6.82
CA THR A 504 4.24 14.80 5.38
C THR A 504 3.01 15.30 4.62
N LEU A 505 1.80 14.97 5.08
CA LEU A 505 0.57 15.41 4.40
C LEU A 505 0.42 16.93 4.36
N GLU A 506 0.79 17.62 5.44
CA GLU A 506 0.78 19.08 5.50
C GLU A 506 1.84 19.72 4.60
N ALA A 507 3.06 19.16 4.56
CA ALA A 507 4.10 19.59 3.64
C ALA A 507 3.67 19.44 2.18
N LEU A 508 3.09 18.29 1.81
CA LEU A 508 2.57 18.03 0.47
C LEU A 508 1.40 18.96 0.13
N GLN A 509 0.48 19.19 1.08
CA GLN A 509 -0.64 20.11 0.90
C GLN A 509 -0.14 21.53 0.57
N ASN A 510 0.80 22.04 1.36
CA ASN A 510 1.36 23.38 1.17
C ASN A 510 2.17 23.49 -0.12
N LEU A 511 2.91 22.43 -0.50
CA LEU A 511 3.61 22.36 -1.77
C LEU A 511 2.66 22.47 -2.97
N MET A 512 1.54 21.72 -2.95
CA MET A 512 0.53 21.77 -4.02
C MET A 512 -0.13 23.16 -4.09
N LEU A 513 -0.43 23.79 -2.94
CA LEU A 513 -0.95 25.17 -2.92
C LEU A 513 0.06 26.19 -3.46
N ALA A 514 1.34 26.04 -3.12
CA ALA A 514 2.40 26.89 -3.63
C ALA A 514 2.47 26.83 -5.16
N GLN A 515 2.43 25.62 -5.73
CA GLN A 515 2.40 25.40 -7.18
C GLN A 515 1.11 25.92 -7.84
N ALA A 516 -0.04 25.80 -7.18
CA ALA A 516 -1.30 26.38 -7.66
C ALA A 516 -1.24 27.91 -7.73
N GLN A 517 -0.70 28.56 -6.68
CA GLN A 517 -0.51 30.00 -6.63
C GLN A 517 0.55 30.44 -7.66
N GLU A 518 1.59 29.65 -7.90
CA GLU A 518 2.58 29.88 -8.97
C GLU A 518 1.91 29.91 -10.35
N CYS A 519 1.00 28.96 -10.65
CA CYS A 519 0.24 28.97 -11.91
C CYS A 519 -0.60 30.25 -12.06
N PHE A 520 -1.24 30.71 -10.97
CA PHE A 520 -2.02 31.94 -10.98
C PHE A 520 -1.14 33.18 -11.20
N TRP A 521 0.03 33.24 -10.54
CA TRP A 521 1.01 34.30 -10.75
C TRP A 521 1.53 34.33 -12.19
N GLN A 522 1.87 33.16 -12.77
CA GLN A 522 2.31 33.06 -14.16
C GLN A 522 1.24 33.60 -15.12
N LYS A 523 -0.03 33.23 -14.88
CA LYS A 523 -1.15 33.76 -15.66
C LYS A 523 -1.27 35.28 -15.55
N ALA A 524 -1.15 35.83 -14.34
CA ALA A 524 -1.20 37.29 -14.12
C ALA A 524 -0.06 38.04 -14.85
N VAL A 525 1.13 37.43 -14.94
CA VAL A 525 2.26 37.96 -15.72
C VAL A 525 1.96 37.89 -17.22
N MET A 526 1.40 36.78 -17.71
CA MET A 526 1.02 36.62 -19.12
C MET A 526 -0.10 37.58 -19.55
N ASP A 527 -1.07 37.82 -18.66
CA ASP A 527 -2.18 38.75 -18.89
C ASP A 527 -1.75 40.23 -18.80
N GLY A 528 -0.49 40.51 -18.46
CA GLY A 528 0.03 41.89 -18.36
C GLY A 528 -0.61 42.70 -17.22
N MET A 529 -0.95 42.08 -16.09
CA MET A 529 -1.53 42.78 -14.94
C MET A 529 -0.54 43.79 -14.33
N LYS A 530 -1.06 44.71 -13.50
CA LYS A 530 -0.23 45.73 -12.82
C LYS A 530 0.87 45.09 -11.95
N ASP A 531 2.09 45.63 -12.01
CA ASP A 531 3.25 45.11 -11.28
C ASP A 531 3.04 45.07 -9.76
N SER A 532 2.28 46.03 -9.20
CA SER A 532 1.89 46.03 -7.78
C SER A 532 1.07 44.81 -7.37
N LEU A 533 0.23 44.27 -8.25
CA LEU A 533 -0.53 43.04 -7.99
C LEU A 533 0.34 41.80 -8.19
N ILE A 534 1.15 41.78 -9.25
CA ILE A 534 2.09 40.69 -9.54
C ILE A 534 3.07 40.50 -8.38
N ALA A 535 3.54 41.60 -7.77
CA ALA A 535 4.39 41.58 -6.59
C ALA A 535 3.69 40.94 -5.37
N LYS A 536 2.41 41.28 -5.14
CA LYS A 536 1.61 40.70 -4.03
C LYS A 536 1.32 39.21 -4.25
N LEU A 537 1.11 38.80 -5.49
CA LEU A 537 0.92 37.40 -5.87
C LEU A 537 2.21 36.61 -5.68
N ALA A 538 3.36 37.13 -6.13
CA ALA A 538 4.67 36.51 -5.93
C ALA A 538 5.04 36.38 -4.44
N ALA A 539 4.75 37.41 -3.64
CA ALA A 539 4.97 37.36 -2.19
C ALA A 539 4.16 36.23 -1.53
N GLN A 540 2.93 35.98 -1.98
CA GLN A 540 2.14 34.84 -1.49
C GLN A 540 2.72 33.49 -1.93
N VAL A 541 3.24 33.37 -3.16
CA VAL A 541 3.91 32.14 -3.63
C VAL A 541 5.12 31.83 -2.74
N ASN A 542 5.92 32.86 -2.44
CA ASN A 542 7.06 32.78 -1.52
C ASN A 542 6.65 32.26 -0.14
N ASP A 543 5.56 32.78 0.43
CA ASP A 543 5.10 32.41 1.76
C ASP A 543 4.64 30.93 1.79
N PHE A 544 3.91 30.46 0.77
CA PHE A 544 3.52 29.05 0.69
C PHE A 544 4.71 28.09 0.52
N TYR A 545 5.73 28.44 -0.28
CA TYR A 545 6.94 27.63 -0.38
C TYR A 545 7.77 27.62 0.92
N ALA A 546 7.77 28.74 1.66
CA ALA A 546 8.40 28.80 2.98
C ALA A 546 7.74 27.83 3.95
N GLU A 547 6.41 27.88 4.02
CA GLU A 547 5.60 27.05 4.92
C GLU A 547 5.71 25.57 4.56
N ALA A 548 5.71 25.24 3.26
CA ALA A 548 5.94 23.88 2.78
C ALA A 548 7.33 23.35 3.17
N ARG A 549 8.38 24.16 3.02
CA ARG A 549 9.75 23.80 3.42
C ARG A 549 9.86 23.55 4.92
N ASP A 550 9.34 24.47 5.74
CA ASP A 550 9.49 24.41 7.19
C ASP A 550 8.78 23.20 7.79
N VAL A 551 7.62 22.81 7.25
CA VAL A 551 6.95 21.57 7.65
C VAL A 551 7.70 20.35 7.10
N ALA A 552 8.19 20.40 5.86
CA ALA A 552 8.93 19.29 5.25
C ALA A 552 10.21 18.91 6.02
N THR A 553 10.92 19.87 6.64
CA THR A 553 12.11 19.56 7.45
C THR A 553 11.82 18.76 8.71
N HIS A 554 10.57 18.75 9.18
CA HIS A 554 10.14 17.98 10.35
C HIS A 554 9.57 16.61 9.98
N SER A 555 9.48 16.28 8.69
CA SER A 555 8.98 14.99 8.21
C SER A 555 10.15 14.08 7.81
N ASP A 556 10.12 12.82 8.22
CA ASP A 556 11.14 11.83 7.88
C ASP A 556 11.01 11.27 6.43
N CYS A 557 9.89 11.50 5.75
CA CYS A 557 9.58 10.89 4.45
C CYS A 557 9.84 11.80 3.24
N VAL A 558 9.81 13.12 3.42
CA VAL A 558 10.05 14.08 2.32
C VAL A 558 11.54 14.07 1.93
N PRO A 559 11.89 13.81 0.66
CA PRO A 559 13.28 13.78 0.23
C PRO A 559 13.97 15.15 0.39
N ALA A 560 15.26 15.14 0.76
CA ALA A 560 16.05 16.36 0.86
C ALA A 560 16.05 17.19 -0.45
N GLU A 561 16.04 16.52 -1.61
CA GLU A 561 15.94 17.18 -2.92
C GLU A 561 14.71 18.10 -3.02
N TRP A 562 13.57 17.67 -2.45
CA TRP A 562 12.33 18.44 -2.47
C TRP A 562 12.42 19.66 -1.55
N ILE A 563 13.07 19.51 -0.39
CA ILE A 563 13.32 20.60 0.56
C ILE A 563 14.21 21.68 -0.09
N HIS A 564 15.28 21.28 -0.78
CA HIS A 564 16.15 22.20 -1.51
C HIS A 564 15.41 22.88 -2.67
N HIS A 565 14.56 22.14 -3.41
CA HIS A 565 13.70 22.72 -4.45
C HIS A 565 12.74 23.78 -3.89
N MET A 566 12.04 23.47 -2.80
CA MET A 566 11.14 24.41 -2.11
C MET A 566 11.89 25.65 -1.62
N THR A 567 13.11 25.47 -1.09
CA THR A 567 13.98 26.55 -0.63
C THR A 567 14.37 27.49 -1.77
N ALA A 568 14.78 26.95 -2.92
CA ALA A 568 15.12 27.80 -4.06
C ALA A 568 13.90 28.48 -4.67
N LYS A 569 12.75 27.81 -4.76
CA LYS A 569 11.49 28.42 -5.23
C LYS A 569 11.03 29.53 -4.29
N HIS A 570 11.15 29.35 -2.99
CA HIS A 570 10.93 30.40 -1.98
C HIS A 570 11.78 31.65 -2.29
N HIS A 571 13.10 31.50 -2.39
CA HIS A 571 14.00 32.62 -2.69
C HIS A 571 13.79 33.21 -4.10
N HIS A 572 13.44 32.39 -5.09
CA HIS A 572 13.09 32.85 -6.43
C HIS A 572 11.89 33.80 -6.39
N PHE A 573 10.80 33.39 -5.73
CA PHE A 573 9.59 34.20 -5.67
C PHE A 573 9.73 35.39 -4.71
N ALA A 574 10.59 35.33 -3.69
CA ALA A 574 10.99 36.49 -2.92
C ALA A 574 11.69 37.54 -3.80
N ALA A 575 12.64 37.12 -4.63
CA ALA A 575 13.33 37.99 -5.58
C ALA A 575 12.36 38.57 -6.63
N ALA A 576 11.49 37.74 -7.19
CA ALA A 576 10.48 38.18 -8.16
C ALA A 576 9.49 39.18 -7.56
N ALA A 577 9.07 39.00 -6.31
CA ALA A 577 8.18 39.92 -5.61
C ALA A 577 8.84 41.30 -5.42
N GLN A 578 10.10 41.33 -4.96
CA GLN A 578 10.83 42.58 -4.77
C GLN A 578 11.15 43.28 -6.09
N TYR A 579 11.52 42.53 -7.13
CA TYR A 579 11.75 43.07 -8.47
C TYR A 579 10.51 43.76 -9.03
N ARG A 580 9.33 43.11 -8.93
CA ARG A 580 8.07 43.69 -9.40
C ARG A 580 7.61 44.88 -8.55
N ALA A 581 7.88 44.84 -7.25
CA ALA A 581 7.64 45.98 -6.37
C ALA A 581 8.55 47.17 -6.72
N ALA A 582 9.79 46.94 -7.15
CA ALA A 582 10.69 47.97 -7.65
C ALA A 582 10.16 48.61 -8.93
N CYS A 583 9.65 47.82 -9.89
CA CYS A 583 8.97 48.35 -11.08
C CYS A 583 7.78 49.24 -10.70
N SER A 584 6.97 48.85 -9.70
CA SER A 584 5.87 49.69 -9.22
C SER A 584 6.33 50.94 -8.46
N ALA A 585 7.51 50.93 -7.84
CA ALA A 585 8.11 52.12 -7.23
C ALA A 585 8.61 53.10 -8.31
N LEU A 586 9.17 52.58 -9.41
CA LEU A 586 9.54 53.35 -10.59
C LEU A 586 8.33 54.07 -11.21
N GLU A 587 7.20 53.37 -11.36
CA GLU A 587 5.93 53.96 -11.82
C GLU A 587 5.44 55.11 -10.91
N ARG A 588 5.77 55.06 -9.62
CA ARG A 588 5.45 56.09 -8.61
C ARG A 588 6.55 57.13 -8.44
N SER A 589 7.60 57.11 -9.27
CA SER A 589 8.77 57.99 -9.19
C SER A 589 9.52 57.94 -7.84
N GLN A 590 9.44 56.81 -7.13
CA GLN A 590 10.13 56.58 -5.85
C GLN A 590 11.49 55.90 -6.09
N TYR A 591 12.43 56.62 -6.71
CA TYR A 591 13.72 56.04 -7.16
C TYR A 591 14.61 55.47 -6.05
N GLY A 592 14.59 56.06 -4.84
CA GLY A 592 15.33 55.51 -3.70
C GLY A 592 14.78 54.15 -3.24
N GLU A 593 13.45 54.02 -3.20
CA GLU A 593 12.77 52.76 -2.87
C GLU A 593 13.01 51.69 -3.96
N GLU A 594 13.05 52.10 -5.23
CA GLU A 594 13.38 51.21 -6.35
C GLU A 594 14.75 50.55 -6.16
N VAL A 595 15.80 51.34 -5.90
CA VAL A 595 17.17 50.83 -5.69
C VAL A 595 17.22 49.87 -4.50
N ALA A 596 16.64 50.25 -3.36
CA ALA A 596 16.64 49.42 -2.17
C ALA A 596 15.94 48.05 -2.39
N ARG A 597 14.83 48.03 -3.13
CA ARG A 597 14.11 46.80 -3.47
C ARG A 597 14.87 45.93 -4.47
N LEU A 598 15.56 46.51 -5.44
CA LEU A 598 16.40 45.78 -6.38
C LEU A 598 17.63 45.15 -5.70
N GLN A 599 18.23 45.85 -4.73
CA GLN A 599 19.33 45.30 -3.92
C GLN A 599 18.85 44.10 -3.07
N ASP A 600 17.66 44.18 -2.46
CA ASP A 600 17.07 43.04 -1.74
C ASP A 600 16.71 41.88 -2.68
N ALA A 601 16.17 42.18 -3.87
CA ALA A 601 15.86 41.18 -4.90
C ALA A 601 17.12 40.42 -5.34
N LEU A 602 18.24 41.12 -5.55
CA LEU A 602 19.53 40.51 -5.91
C LEU A 602 20.06 39.62 -4.80
N LYS A 603 19.92 40.03 -3.53
CA LYS A 603 20.30 39.21 -2.38
C LYS A 603 19.50 37.91 -2.34
N CYS A 604 18.19 37.98 -2.47
CA CYS A 604 17.31 36.80 -2.51
C CYS A 604 17.66 35.87 -3.68
N ALA A 605 17.91 36.41 -4.87
CA ALA A 605 18.29 35.60 -6.04
C ALA A 605 19.60 34.83 -5.80
N ASN A 606 20.60 35.50 -5.22
CA ASN A 606 21.88 34.88 -4.84
C ASN A 606 21.73 33.80 -3.77
N GLU A 607 20.82 33.97 -2.80
CA GLU A 607 20.51 32.94 -1.82
C GLU A 607 19.89 31.69 -2.46
N GLY A 608 18.94 31.86 -3.40
CA GLY A 608 18.38 30.73 -4.14
C GLY A 608 19.41 29.99 -5.00
N LEU A 609 20.41 30.68 -5.54
CA LEU A 609 21.47 30.06 -6.35
C LEU A 609 22.46 29.22 -5.53
N LYS A 610 22.54 29.40 -4.21
CA LYS A 610 23.36 28.53 -3.34
C LYS A 610 22.87 27.08 -3.37
N GLU A 611 21.58 26.88 -3.60
CA GLU A 611 20.94 25.55 -3.67
C GLU A 611 21.12 24.87 -5.04
N ALA A 612 21.84 25.48 -5.99
CA ALA A 612 22.00 25.01 -7.37
C ALA A 612 22.55 23.57 -7.50
N ARG A 613 23.19 23.03 -6.47
CA ARG A 613 23.69 21.64 -6.47
C ARG A 613 22.57 20.60 -6.51
N TYR A 614 21.40 20.90 -5.95
CA TYR A 614 20.34 19.92 -5.70
C TYR A 614 19.09 20.12 -6.58
N ILE A 615 19.16 21.04 -7.55
CA ILE A 615 17.99 21.52 -8.30
C ILE A 615 18.18 21.28 -9.81
N SER A 616 17.06 21.11 -10.53
CA SER A 616 17.07 21.01 -11.99
C SER A 616 17.65 22.27 -12.64
N LYS A 617 18.37 22.10 -13.77
CA LYS A 617 18.98 23.23 -14.49
C LYS A 617 17.96 24.24 -15.04
N VAL A 618 16.68 23.86 -15.15
CA VAL A 618 15.61 24.77 -15.62
C VAL A 618 15.34 25.83 -14.56
N VAL A 619 15.14 25.45 -13.30
CA VAL A 619 14.95 26.41 -12.20
C VAL A 619 16.20 27.28 -12.02
N ILE A 620 17.39 26.69 -12.17
CA ILE A 620 18.66 27.43 -12.10
C ILE A 620 18.75 28.45 -13.23
N SER A 621 18.43 28.06 -14.47
CA SER A 621 18.41 28.95 -15.63
C SER A 621 17.39 30.09 -15.46
N ASP A 622 16.20 29.79 -14.95
CA ASP A 622 15.18 30.80 -14.66
C ASP A 622 15.65 31.79 -13.59
N LEU A 623 16.28 31.29 -12.53
CA LEU A 623 16.80 32.11 -11.43
C LEU A 623 18.01 32.96 -11.89
N GLN A 624 18.90 32.41 -12.71
CA GLN A 624 20.01 33.14 -13.34
C GLN A 624 19.50 34.21 -14.32
N GLY A 625 18.46 33.90 -15.09
CA GLY A 625 17.79 34.86 -15.98
C GLY A 625 17.17 36.03 -15.20
N LEU A 626 16.49 35.73 -14.09
CA LEU A 626 15.96 36.75 -13.17
C LEU A 626 17.08 37.58 -12.54
N GLN A 627 18.16 36.94 -12.07
CA GLN A 627 19.32 37.62 -11.49
C GLN A 627 19.93 38.61 -12.49
N SER A 628 20.24 38.16 -13.72
CA SER A 628 20.81 39.00 -14.77
C SER A 628 19.95 40.23 -15.03
N LYS A 629 18.63 40.05 -15.11
CA LYS A 629 17.69 41.16 -15.29
C LYS A 629 17.66 42.12 -14.11
N ILE A 630 17.71 41.61 -12.88
CA ILE A 630 17.78 42.44 -11.67
C ILE A 630 19.08 43.25 -11.68
N GLU A 631 20.22 42.66 -12.00
CA GLU A 631 21.52 43.34 -12.05
C GLU A 631 21.54 44.46 -13.08
N ASP A 632 21.01 44.22 -14.28
CA ASP A 632 20.94 45.24 -15.32
C ASP A 632 19.98 46.39 -14.95
N THR A 633 18.84 46.06 -14.33
CA THR A 633 17.88 47.07 -13.86
C THR A 633 18.45 47.88 -12.70
N LEU A 634 19.18 47.23 -11.78
CA LEU A 634 19.84 47.87 -10.64
C LEU A 634 20.92 48.84 -11.10
N LYS A 635 21.80 48.44 -12.03
CA LYS A 635 22.82 49.33 -12.62
C LYS A 635 22.21 50.59 -13.23
N ARG A 636 21.06 50.44 -13.92
CA ARG A 636 20.31 51.58 -14.47
C ARG A 636 19.76 52.47 -13.34
N ALA A 637 19.07 51.89 -12.36
CA ALA A 637 18.42 52.63 -11.27
C ALA A 637 19.43 53.37 -10.39
N GLU A 638 20.55 52.73 -10.04
CA GLU A 638 21.65 53.35 -9.26
C GLU A 638 22.26 54.52 -10.03
N LYS A 639 22.56 54.33 -11.33
CA LYS A 639 23.10 55.41 -12.17
C LYS A 639 22.16 56.60 -12.26
N ASP A 640 20.86 56.37 -12.48
CA ASP A 640 19.87 57.43 -12.60
C ASP A 640 19.66 58.15 -11.27
N ASN A 641 19.64 57.42 -10.15
CA ASN A 641 19.49 58.01 -8.83
C ASN A 641 20.74 58.80 -8.42
N ASP A 642 21.95 58.31 -8.71
CA ASP A 642 23.20 58.98 -8.33
C ASP A 642 23.49 60.21 -9.21
N MET A 643 22.98 60.26 -10.45
CA MET A 643 23.25 61.37 -11.38
C MET A 643 22.11 62.37 -11.52
N ILE A 644 20.85 61.94 -11.40
CA ILE A 644 19.67 62.76 -11.75
C ILE A 644 18.83 63.06 -10.52
N TYR A 645 18.39 62.03 -9.80
CA TYR A 645 17.31 62.21 -8.79
C TYR A 645 17.82 62.47 -7.38
N LEU A 646 18.95 61.88 -7.00
CA LEU A 646 19.61 62.01 -5.69
C LEU A 646 18.67 61.69 -4.50
N ASN A 647 17.74 60.75 -4.68
CA ASN A 647 16.82 60.34 -3.62
C ASN A 647 17.56 59.45 -2.60
N HIS A 648 17.23 59.61 -1.32
CA HIS A 648 17.75 58.76 -0.26
C HIS A 648 17.30 57.30 -0.46
N VAL A 649 18.25 56.36 -0.41
CA VAL A 649 17.98 54.92 -0.48
C VAL A 649 17.63 54.42 0.93
N PRO A 650 16.36 54.04 1.19
CA PRO A 650 15.93 53.60 2.51
C PRO A 650 16.56 52.25 2.87
N SER A 651 16.79 52.03 4.17
CA SER A 651 17.27 50.74 4.66
C SER A 651 16.17 49.66 4.56
N LYS A 652 16.52 48.36 4.59
CA LYS A 652 15.53 47.27 4.48
C LYS A 652 14.40 47.34 5.53
N ALA A 653 14.67 47.89 6.71
CA ALA A 653 13.69 48.04 7.78
C ALA A 653 12.71 49.22 7.56
N GLU A 654 13.11 50.21 6.76
CA GLU A 654 12.28 51.37 6.39
C GLU A 654 11.36 51.06 5.21
N LEU A 655 11.61 49.96 4.47
CA LEU A 655 10.79 49.54 3.35
C LEU A 655 9.42 49.03 3.81
N ALA A 656 8.37 49.48 3.13
CA ALA A 656 7.03 48.94 3.35
C ALA A 656 6.98 47.45 3.00
N VAL A 657 6.48 46.64 3.94
CA VAL A 657 6.26 45.19 3.75
C VAL A 657 5.26 44.97 2.62
N LEU A 658 5.59 44.07 1.71
CA LEU A 658 4.72 43.75 0.59
C LEU A 658 3.40 43.13 1.08
N GLY A 659 2.28 43.59 0.51
CA GLY A 659 0.99 42.95 0.72
C GLY A 659 0.98 41.55 0.12
N ARG A 660 0.14 40.67 0.65
CA ARG A 660 -0.03 39.30 0.15
C ARG A 660 -1.40 39.17 -0.50
N ALA A 661 -1.47 38.47 -1.62
CA ALA A 661 -2.72 38.18 -2.30
C ALA A 661 -2.86 36.67 -2.52
N SER A 662 -3.64 36.01 -1.67
CA SER A 662 -3.97 34.59 -1.84
C SER A 662 -5.18 34.42 -2.75
N MET A 663 -4.97 33.69 -3.85
CA MET A 663 -5.99 33.40 -4.87
C MET A 663 -6.38 31.93 -4.89
N VAL A 664 -5.66 31.09 -4.14
CA VAL A 664 -5.85 29.64 -4.09
C VAL A 664 -6.23 29.21 -2.68
N LYS A 665 -7.08 28.18 -2.61
CA LYS A 665 -7.46 27.50 -1.37
C LYS A 665 -7.55 26.01 -1.67
N PRO A 666 -7.34 25.14 -0.66
CA PRO A 666 -7.62 23.71 -0.81
C PRO A 666 -9.07 23.53 -1.25
N ALA A 667 -9.27 22.90 -2.41
CA ALA A 667 -10.58 22.61 -2.94
C ALA A 667 -10.80 21.10 -2.87
N VAL A 668 -11.74 20.63 -2.05
CA VAL A 668 -12.05 19.20 -2.00
C VAL A 668 -12.77 18.81 -3.30
N PRO A 669 -12.26 17.85 -4.08
CA PRO A 669 -12.86 17.47 -5.35
C PRO A 669 -14.29 16.96 -5.22
N LYS A 670 -15.04 17.04 -6.33
CA LYS A 670 -16.43 16.56 -6.42
C LYS A 670 -16.54 15.05 -6.23
N GLU A 671 -15.50 14.34 -6.62
CA GLU A 671 -15.30 12.90 -6.46
C GLU A 671 -15.37 12.46 -4.99
N ILE A 672 -15.14 13.39 -4.04
CA ILE A 672 -15.13 13.15 -2.60
C ILE A 672 -16.33 13.81 -1.91
N THR A 673 -16.77 14.99 -2.37
CA THR A 673 -17.87 15.76 -1.76
C THR A 673 -19.25 15.33 -2.27
N GLU A 674 -19.41 15.07 -3.58
CA GLU A 674 -20.67 14.71 -4.24
C GLU A 674 -20.82 13.18 -4.38
N VAL A 675 -20.20 12.39 -3.49
CA VAL A 675 -20.21 10.90 -3.55
C VAL A 675 -21.64 10.34 -3.59
N LYS A 676 -22.56 10.93 -2.82
CA LYS A 676 -23.97 10.50 -2.76
C LYS A 676 -24.74 10.83 -4.03
N GLU A 677 -24.49 11.98 -4.65
CA GLU A 677 -25.18 12.41 -5.88
C GLU A 677 -24.73 11.60 -7.10
N ARG A 678 -23.47 11.15 -7.09
CA ARG A 678 -22.90 10.30 -8.16
C ARG A 678 -23.25 8.81 -7.99
N LEU A 679 -23.57 8.36 -6.78
CA LEU A 679 -24.05 7.01 -6.44
C LEU A 679 -25.59 6.92 -6.52
N VAL A 680 -26.15 7.12 -7.71
CA VAL A 680 -27.60 7.04 -7.97
C VAL A 680 -27.83 6.10 -9.18
N GLN A 681 -29.02 5.49 -9.29
CA GLN A 681 -29.39 4.71 -10.48
C GLN A 681 -29.26 5.60 -11.74
N GLY A 682 -28.33 5.25 -12.63
CA GLY A 682 -28.00 6.02 -13.84
C GLY A 682 -26.94 7.13 -13.66
N GLY A 683 -26.35 7.27 -12.47
CA GLY A 683 -25.23 8.18 -12.20
C GLY A 683 -23.88 7.66 -12.71
N GLU A 684 -22.86 8.52 -12.70
CA GLU A 684 -21.52 8.24 -13.27
C GLU A 684 -20.84 7.00 -12.66
N TYR A 685 -21.16 6.65 -11.41
CA TYR A 685 -20.58 5.51 -10.69
C TYR A 685 -21.54 4.32 -10.50
N GLY A 686 -22.79 4.45 -10.96
CA GLY A 686 -23.83 3.44 -10.77
C GLY A 686 -24.44 3.40 -9.36
N PRO A 687 -25.35 2.45 -9.09
CA PRO A 687 -26.00 2.33 -7.78
C PRO A 687 -25.02 1.88 -6.69
N PRO A 688 -25.20 2.32 -5.43
CA PRO A 688 -24.36 1.88 -4.32
C PRO A 688 -24.46 0.36 -4.14
N LEU A 689 -23.32 -0.32 -3.97
CA LEU A 689 -23.30 -1.77 -3.77
C LEU A 689 -23.95 -2.17 -2.43
N PHE A 690 -24.45 -3.40 -2.37
CA PHE A 690 -25.06 -4.02 -1.18
C PHE A 690 -26.30 -3.30 -0.66
N GLN A 691 -27.14 -2.64 -1.48
CA GLN A 691 -28.30 -1.86 -1.00
C GLN A 691 -29.23 -2.64 -0.08
N ASN A 692 -29.41 -3.93 -0.37
CA ASN A 692 -30.30 -4.82 0.38
C ASN A 692 -29.63 -5.44 1.62
N LEU A 693 -28.34 -5.16 1.86
CA LEU A 693 -27.63 -5.61 3.05
C LEU A 693 -27.97 -4.68 4.22
N VAL A 694 -28.52 -5.28 5.26
CA VAL A 694 -28.86 -4.58 6.51
C VAL A 694 -27.58 -4.06 7.18
N PRO A 695 -27.54 -2.84 7.72
CA PRO A 695 -26.33 -2.33 8.38
C PRO A 695 -25.90 -3.18 9.59
N PHE A 696 -24.58 -3.35 9.79
CA PHE A 696 -24.04 -4.11 10.92
C PHE A 696 -24.54 -3.67 12.30
N ALA A 697 -24.76 -2.36 12.49
CA ALA A 697 -25.28 -1.81 13.74
C ALA A 697 -26.65 -2.39 14.12
N VAL A 698 -27.49 -2.75 13.14
CA VAL A 698 -28.79 -3.39 13.35
C VAL A 698 -28.64 -4.81 13.88
N HIS A 699 -27.65 -5.56 13.38
CA HIS A 699 -27.38 -6.93 13.86
C HIS A 699 -26.83 -6.93 15.29
N ILE A 700 -25.96 -5.98 15.62
CA ILE A 700 -25.50 -5.78 17.00
C ILE A 700 -26.69 -5.42 17.89
N ALA A 701 -27.50 -4.45 17.47
CA ALA A 701 -28.69 -4.01 18.18
C ALA A 701 -29.68 -5.17 18.42
N GLY A 702 -29.92 -6.01 17.40
CA GLY A 702 -30.75 -7.20 17.49
C GLY A 702 -30.22 -8.23 18.49
N SER A 703 -28.92 -8.53 18.43
CA SER A 703 -28.26 -9.45 19.38
C SER A 703 -28.37 -8.95 20.83
N ILE A 704 -28.13 -7.66 21.05
CA ILE A 704 -28.25 -7.02 22.38
C ILE A 704 -29.70 -7.13 22.90
N TYR A 705 -30.68 -6.89 22.03
CA TYR A 705 -32.10 -7.02 22.41
C TYR A 705 -32.46 -8.46 22.80
N VAL A 706 -32.05 -9.45 21.99
CA VAL A 706 -32.28 -10.87 22.27
C VAL A 706 -31.70 -11.26 23.62
N GLU A 707 -30.47 -10.86 23.92
CA GLU A 707 -29.84 -11.15 25.21
C GLU A 707 -30.62 -10.52 26.38
N ARG A 708 -31.05 -9.25 26.25
CA ARG A 708 -31.82 -8.56 27.28
C ARG A 708 -33.21 -9.17 27.48
N ARG A 709 -33.89 -9.52 26.39
CA ARG A 709 -35.19 -10.22 26.41
C ARG A 709 -35.08 -11.57 27.10
N ASP A 710 -34.11 -12.38 26.70
CA ASP A 710 -33.91 -13.72 27.27
C ASP A 710 -33.55 -13.64 28.76
N ARG A 711 -32.76 -12.64 29.16
CA ARG A 711 -32.48 -12.36 30.58
C ARG A 711 -33.76 -12.01 31.35
N ALA A 712 -34.62 -11.15 30.80
CA ALA A 712 -35.88 -10.77 31.44
C ALA A 712 -36.84 -11.98 31.56
N VAL A 713 -36.99 -12.77 30.50
CA VAL A 713 -37.84 -13.97 30.49
C VAL A 713 -37.31 -15.04 31.45
N ASN A 714 -36.01 -15.32 31.43
CA ASN A 714 -35.40 -16.34 32.30
C ASN A 714 -35.48 -15.94 33.78
N SER A 715 -35.31 -14.66 34.11
CA SER A 715 -35.47 -14.16 35.49
C SER A 715 -36.87 -14.47 36.04
N ILE A 716 -37.92 -14.25 35.25
CA ILE A 716 -39.30 -14.53 35.65
C ILE A 716 -39.54 -16.04 35.82
N ILE A 717 -38.98 -16.85 34.91
CA ILE A 717 -39.13 -18.32 34.98
C ILE A 717 -38.42 -18.88 36.21
N GLU A 718 -37.20 -18.43 36.49
CA GLU A 718 -36.43 -18.85 37.67
C GLU A 718 -37.18 -18.50 38.96
N GLU A 719 -37.77 -17.30 39.05
CA GLU A 719 -38.63 -16.90 40.16
C GLU A 719 -39.85 -17.83 40.34
N LEU A 720 -40.50 -18.27 39.25
CA LEU A 720 -41.64 -19.21 39.34
C LEU A 720 -41.20 -20.65 39.72
N GLU A 721 -40.03 -21.08 39.24
CA GLU A 721 -39.45 -22.39 39.56
C GLU A 721 -39.05 -22.46 41.04
N THR A 722 -38.44 -21.40 41.59
CA THR A 722 -38.10 -21.33 43.03
C THR A 722 -39.32 -21.45 43.94
N LEU A 723 -40.44 -20.81 43.59
CA LEU A 723 -41.70 -20.98 44.34
C LEU A 723 -42.19 -22.44 44.30
N THR A 724 -42.04 -23.11 43.16
CA THR A 724 -42.44 -24.52 43.01
C THR A 724 -41.54 -25.47 43.80
N VAL A 725 -40.24 -25.19 43.87
CA VAL A 725 -39.31 -25.91 44.75
C VAL A 725 -39.72 -25.76 46.22
N GLN A 726 -39.99 -24.52 46.68
CA GLN A 726 -40.46 -24.27 48.05
C GLN A 726 -41.77 -25.00 48.38
N LEU A 727 -42.72 -25.05 47.43
CA LEU A 727 -43.96 -25.82 47.57
C LEU A 727 -43.66 -27.32 47.76
N ARG A 728 -42.80 -27.90 46.93
CA ARG A 728 -42.45 -29.33 47.02
C ARG A 728 -41.66 -29.66 48.30
N GLU A 729 -40.71 -28.83 48.70
CA GLU A 729 -39.94 -29.01 49.94
C GLU A 729 -40.83 -28.96 51.18
N THR A 730 -41.76 -28.02 51.22
CA THR A 730 -42.72 -27.93 52.33
C THR A 730 -43.67 -29.13 52.37
N LEU A 731 -44.19 -29.60 51.23
CA LEU A 731 -44.99 -30.83 51.17
C LEU A 731 -44.20 -32.06 51.62
N GLN A 732 -42.93 -32.18 51.21
CA GLN A 732 -42.04 -33.26 51.64
C GLN A 732 -41.79 -33.23 53.14
N SER A 733 -41.57 -32.05 53.73
CA SER A 733 -41.36 -31.89 55.18
C SER A 733 -42.59 -32.29 56.02
N LEU A 734 -43.77 -32.28 55.40
CA LEU A 734 -45.04 -32.64 56.02
C LEU A 734 -45.42 -34.12 55.77
N ASN A 735 -44.57 -34.90 55.10
CA ASN A 735 -44.81 -36.28 54.68
C ASN A 735 -46.07 -36.46 53.81
N LEU A 736 -46.46 -35.43 53.05
CA LEU A 736 -47.62 -35.48 52.16
C LEU A 736 -47.15 -35.68 50.71
N PRO A 737 -47.83 -36.52 49.91
CA PRO A 737 -49.11 -37.20 50.17
C PRO A 737 -49.02 -38.54 50.93
N GLY A 738 -47.84 -39.13 51.15
CA GLY A 738 -47.68 -40.45 51.76
C GLY A 738 -48.43 -40.71 53.08
N ALA A 739 -48.51 -39.72 53.98
CA ALA A 739 -49.23 -39.83 55.25
C ALA A 739 -50.77 -39.93 55.10
N LEU A 740 -51.32 -39.36 54.02
CA LEU A 740 -52.75 -39.45 53.66
C LEU A 740 -53.06 -40.82 53.04
N GLU A 741 -52.22 -41.28 52.12
CA GLU A 741 -52.39 -42.57 51.44
C GLU A 741 -52.24 -43.78 52.38
N ALA A 742 -51.36 -43.67 53.39
CA ALA A 742 -51.18 -44.68 54.42
C ALA A 742 -52.46 -44.98 55.23
N LEU A 743 -53.32 -43.97 55.40
CA LEU A 743 -54.54 -44.02 56.22
C LEU A 743 -55.78 -44.50 55.43
N GLU A 744 -55.96 -44.05 54.20
CA GLU A 744 -57.16 -44.36 53.38
C GLU A 744 -57.21 -45.85 52.96
N LYS A 745 -56.05 -46.49 52.82
CA LYS A 745 -55.94 -47.91 52.42
C LYS A 745 -55.03 -48.68 53.38
N PRO A 746 -55.56 -49.15 54.53
CA PRO A 746 -54.78 -49.87 55.53
C PRO A 746 -54.33 -51.28 55.07
N LEU A 747 -54.95 -51.81 54.01
CA LEU A 747 -54.73 -53.13 53.42
C LEU A 747 -54.30 -53.01 51.96
N GLY A 748 -53.19 -53.64 51.58
CA GLY A 748 -52.68 -53.66 50.20
C GLY A 748 -51.90 -52.40 49.80
N LEU A 749 -51.50 -52.32 48.52
CA LEU A 749 -50.68 -51.22 47.99
C LEU A 749 -51.55 -50.03 47.55
N PRO A 750 -51.15 -48.77 47.85
CA PRO A 750 -51.83 -47.58 47.34
C PRO A 750 -51.80 -47.49 45.81
N PRO A 751 -52.88 -47.00 45.16
CA PRO A 751 -52.93 -46.87 43.70
C PRO A 751 -52.00 -45.78 43.15
N GLY A 752 -51.73 -44.72 43.92
CA GLY A 752 -50.75 -43.68 43.56
C GLY A 752 -49.34 -44.26 43.48
N LEU A 753 -48.93 -44.99 44.53
CA LEU A 753 -47.69 -45.76 44.51
C LEU A 753 -47.64 -46.78 43.34
N MET A 754 -48.73 -47.48 43.04
CA MET A 754 -48.76 -48.43 41.91
C MET A 754 -48.60 -47.74 40.55
N ALA A 755 -49.16 -46.53 40.38
CA ALA A 755 -48.93 -45.73 39.18
C ALA A 755 -47.45 -45.34 39.04
N HIS A 756 -46.82 -44.90 40.13
CA HIS A 756 -45.38 -44.61 40.16
C HIS A 756 -44.53 -45.85 39.91
N VAL A 757 -44.89 -47.01 40.47
CA VAL A 757 -44.22 -48.29 40.22
C VAL A 757 -44.31 -48.69 38.75
N GLU A 758 -45.47 -48.51 38.11
CA GLU A 758 -45.65 -48.79 36.69
C GLU A 758 -44.83 -47.84 35.82
N GLU A 759 -44.76 -46.55 36.16
CA GLU A 759 -43.87 -45.58 35.49
C GLU A 759 -42.39 -45.95 35.66
N VAL A 760 -41.96 -46.38 36.84
CA VAL A 760 -40.59 -46.86 37.08
C VAL A 760 -40.29 -48.09 36.22
N ARG A 761 -41.25 -49.02 36.06
CA ARG A 761 -41.11 -50.20 35.20
C ARG A 761 -41.04 -49.81 33.73
N GLN A 762 -41.88 -48.89 33.28
CA GLN A 762 -41.87 -48.36 31.91
C GLN A 762 -40.57 -47.61 31.57
N ALA A 763 -40.02 -46.87 32.54
CA ALA A 763 -38.72 -46.19 32.42
C ALA A 763 -37.52 -47.15 32.46
N GLY A 764 -37.74 -48.46 32.61
CA GLY A 764 -36.68 -49.48 32.66
C GLY A 764 -35.99 -49.61 34.03
N GLY A 765 -36.53 -48.96 35.08
CA GLY A 765 -36.03 -49.02 36.44
C GLY A 765 -34.55 -48.63 36.57
N VAL A 766 -33.84 -49.35 37.44
CA VAL A 766 -32.40 -49.09 37.69
C VAL A 766 -31.55 -49.44 36.46
N GLU A 767 -31.91 -50.47 35.70
CA GLU A 767 -31.17 -50.85 34.49
C GLU A 767 -31.29 -49.80 33.38
N GLY A 768 -32.47 -49.19 33.23
CA GLY A 768 -32.69 -48.08 32.30
C GLY A 768 -31.81 -46.88 32.64
N LEU A 769 -31.71 -46.52 33.93
CA LEU A 769 -30.82 -45.46 34.40
C LEU A 769 -29.35 -45.76 34.14
N LEU A 770 -28.91 -47.00 34.43
CA LEU A 770 -27.52 -47.40 34.19
C LEU A 770 -27.18 -47.35 32.69
N ARG A 771 -28.09 -47.79 31.81
CA ARG A 771 -27.91 -47.65 30.36
C ARG A 771 -27.86 -46.18 29.92
N ALA A 772 -28.76 -45.34 30.42
CA ALA A 772 -28.76 -43.92 30.11
C ALA A 772 -27.47 -43.22 30.59
N TYR A 773 -26.98 -43.59 31.77
CA TYR A 773 -25.69 -43.14 32.30
C TYR A 773 -24.52 -43.62 31.44
N ASP A 774 -24.50 -44.90 31.03
CA ASP A 774 -23.49 -45.45 30.14
C ASP A 774 -23.48 -44.76 28.77
N ASP A 775 -24.65 -44.38 28.24
CA ASP A 775 -24.76 -43.64 26.99
C ASP A 775 -24.21 -42.22 27.12
N VAL A 776 -24.49 -41.52 28.23
CA VAL A 776 -23.86 -40.23 28.53
C VAL A 776 -22.34 -40.39 28.68
N ALA A 777 -21.89 -41.45 29.36
CA ALA A 777 -20.47 -41.75 29.53
C ALA A 777 -19.74 -42.01 28.20
N LYS A 778 -20.40 -42.63 27.20
CA LYS A 778 -19.85 -42.79 25.85
C LYS A 778 -19.67 -41.44 25.13
N ILE A 779 -20.67 -40.55 25.19
CA ILE A 779 -20.58 -39.22 24.56
C ILE A 779 -19.45 -38.42 25.21
N LYS A 780 -19.40 -38.44 26.55
CA LYS A 780 -18.31 -37.85 27.33
C LYS A 780 -16.93 -38.38 26.94
N ALA A 781 -16.79 -39.70 26.76
CA ALA A 781 -15.52 -40.30 26.37
C ALA A 781 -15.06 -39.81 24.98
N ASN A 782 -16.01 -39.64 24.05
CA ASN A 782 -15.75 -39.05 22.75
C ASN A 782 -15.31 -37.58 22.85
N ASP A 783 -16.04 -36.77 23.62
CA ASP A 783 -15.71 -35.35 23.84
C ASP A 783 -14.31 -35.19 24.47
N LYS A 784 -14.00 -36.03 25.47
CA LYS A 784 -12.68 -36.05 26.08
C LYS A 784 -11.58 -36.43 25.09
N ALA A 785 -11.82 -37.40 24.21
CA ALA A 785 -10.87 -37.79 23.17
C ALA A 785 -10.61 -36.65 22.17
N VAL A 786 -11.66 -35.94 21.73
CA VAL A 786 -11.54 -34.78 20.83
C VAL A 786 -10.78 -33.63 21.52
N TYR A 787 -11.07 -33.38 22.80
CA TYR A 787 -10.34 -32.38 23.58
C TYR A 787 -8.85 -32.74 23.73
N GLU A 788 -8.54 -34.00 24.05
CA GLU A 788 -7.17 -34.49 24.14
C GLU A 788 -6.43 -34.38 22.80
N GLU A 789 -7.09 -34.67 21.67
CA GLU A 789 -6.54 -34.45 20.32
C GLU A 789 -6.15 -32.98 20.11
N CYS A 790 -7.02 -32.03 20.48
CA CYS A 790 -6.74 -30.59 20.39
C CYS A 790 -5.48 -30.21 21.17
N VAL A 791 -5.38 -30.68 22.42
CA VAL A 791 -4.24 -30.39 23.31
C VAL A 791 -2.95 -30.95 22.74
N VAL A 792 -2.98 -32.17 22.20
CA VAL A 792 -1.79 -32.81 21.60
C VAL A 792 -1.31 -32.04 20.38
N ILE A 793 -2.20 -31.62 19.48
CA ILE A 793 -1.84 -30.88 18.26
C ILE A 793 -1.13 -29.56 18.60
N LEU A 794 -1.63 -28.81 19.59
CA LEU A 794 -1.03 -27.52 19.96
C LEU A 794 0.28 -27.69 20.74
N ARG A 795 0.39 -28.70 21.61
CA ARG A 795 1.66 -28.99 22.29
C ARG A 795 2.73 -29.42 21.29
N ALA A 796 2.37 -30.20 20.27
CA ALA A 796 3.30 -30.58 19.21
C ALA A 796 3.83 -29.35 18.46
N GLU A 797 2.98 -28.38 18.13
CA GLU A 797 3.41 -27.12 17.51
C GLU A 797 4.30 -26.28 18.45
N GLU A 798 3.97 -26.19 19.74
CA GLU A 798 4.80 -25.49 20.73
C GLU A 798 6.20 -26.12 20.83
N GLU A 799 6.28 -27.45 20.87
CA GLU A 799 7.55 -28.18 20.89
C GLU A 799 8.36 -27.97 19.61
N GLU A 800 7.71 -27.93 18.44
CA GLU A 800 8.37 -27.64 17.16
C GLU A 800 8.91 -26.20 17.12
N ASP A 801 8.12 -25.19 17.50
CA ASP A 801 8.59 -23.79 17.57
C ASP A 801 9.75 -23.63 18.55
N LEU A 802 9.70 -24.31 19.71
CA LEU A 802 10.77 -24.26 20.70
C LEU A 802 12.05 -24.92 20.17
N LYS A 803 11.95 -26.06 19.46
CA LYS A 803 13.09 -26.70 18.78
C LYS A 803 13.69 -25.79 17.70
N MET A 804 12.86 -25.13 16.89
CA MET A 804 13.35 -24.22 15.84
C MET A 804 14.00 -22.96 16.43
N ARG A 805 13.44 -22.41 17.52
CA ARG A 805 14.03 -21.29 18.25
C ARG A 805 15.37 -21.64 18.89
N GLN A 806 15.51 -22.86 19.43
CA GLN A 806 16.79 -23.38 19.91
C GLN A 806 17.81 -23.54 18.78
N ARG A 807 17.37 -23.98 17.59
CA ARG A 807 18.24 -24.23 16.43
C ARG A 807 18.76 -22.95 15.78
N TYR A 808 17.91 -21.93 15.63
CA TYR A 808 18.24 -20.73 14.84
C TYR A 808 18.50 -19.46 15.67
N GLY A 809 18.15 -19.46 16.97
CA GLY A 809 18.31 -18.31 17.86
C GLY A 809 17.25 -17.21 17.65
N ARG A 810 17.21 -16.23 18.58
CA ARG A 810 16.17 -15.17 18.61
C ARG A 810 16.22 -14.21 17.42
N ASP A 811 17.41 -13.98 16.85
CA ASP A 811 17.61 -13.00 15.78
C ASP A 811 17.22 -13.51 14.39
N ARG A 812 17.35 -14.83 14.15
CA ARG A 812 17.01 -15.45 12.85
C ARG A 812 15.63 -16.09 12.83
N TRP A 813 15.03 -16.30 14.00
CA TRP A 813 13.65 -16.79 14.15
C TRP A 813 12.76 -15.71 14.77
N PRO A 814 12.39 -14.65 14.01
CA PRO A 814 11.70 -13.47 14.53
C PRO A 814 10.23 -13.70 14.92
N ARG A 815 9.79 -14.96 15.03
CA ARG A 815 8.40 -15.33 15.35
C ARG A 815 8.14 -15.24 16.84
N LYS A 816 6.97 -14.67 17.18
CA LYS A 816 6.43 -14.69 18.55
C LYS A 816 6.28 -16.15 19.03
N PRO A 817 6.53 -16.42 20.33
CA PRO A 817 6.31 -17.74 20.92
C PRO A 817 4.90 -18.24 20.67
N SER A 818 4.72 -19.54 20.42
CA SER A 818 3.42 -20.13 20.14
C SER A 818 2.35 -19.77 21.17
N LYS A 819 2.70 -19.70 22.46
CA LYS A 819 1.79 -19.27 23.55
C LYS A 819 1.28 -17.84 23.46
N GLU A 820 2.06 -16.94 22.86
CA GLU A 820 1.75 -15.51 22.72
C GLU A 820 1.29 -15.14 21.30
N ALA A 821 1.16 -16.14 20.42
CA ALA A 821 0.73 -15.94 19.05
C ALA A 821 -0.76 -15.56 18.98
N GLU A 822 -1.07 -14.58 18.13
CA GLU A 822 -2.44 -14.14 17.86
C GLU A 822 -3.24 -15.30 17.23
N GLY A 823 -4.45 -15.54 17.73
CA GLY A 823 -5.30 -16.63 17.27
C GLY A 823 -5.05 -18.00 17.92
N ASN A 824 -4.13 -18.10 18.90
CA ASN A 824 -3.95 -19.36 19.64
C ASN A 824 -5.15 -19.65 20.58
N PRO A 825 -5.84 -20.80 20.42
CA PRO A 825 -7.00 -21.14 21.24
C PRO A 825 -6.68 -21.68 22.66
N ILE A 826 -5.44 -21.50 23.17
CA ILE A 826 -5.03 -21.96 24.51
C ILE A 826 -6.00 -21.54 25.62
N LYS A 827 -6.49 -20.29 25.61
CA LYS A 827 -7.43 -19.80 26.63
C LYS A 827 -8.75 -20.57 26.62
N GLN A 828 -9.27 -20.88 25.43
CA GLN A 828 -10.50 -21.65 25.27
C GLN A 828 -10.29 -23.10 25.71
N ILE A 829 -9.11 -23.67 25.45
CA ILE A 829 -8.77 -25.03 25.92
C ILE A 829 -8.73 -25.09 27.45
N GLU A 830 -8.12 -24.10 28.11
CA GLU A 830 -8.11 -24.04 29.58
C GLU A 830 -9.53 -23.92 30.15
N GLU A 831 -10.38 -23.09 29.52
CA GLU A 831 -11.79 -22.92 29.89
C GLU A 831 -12.58 -24.23 29.71
N TYR A 832 -12.52 -24.86 28.53
CA TYR A 832 -13.20 -26.13 28.29
C TYR A 832 -12.65 -27.26 29.16
N GLY A 833 -11.36 -27.25 29.48
CA GLY A 833 -10.76 -28.19 30.43
C GLY A 833 -11.39 -28.07 31.83
N SER A 834 -11.57 -26.83 32.33
CA SER A 834 -12.26 -26.58 33.60
C SER A 834 -13.73 -27.01 33.55
N ILE A 835 -14.42 -26.77 32.42
CA ILE A 835 -15.82 -27.18 32.22
C ILE A 835 -15.95 -28.71 32.25
N ILE A 836 -15.08 -29.44 31.56
CA ILE A 836 -15.05 -30.91 31.55
C ILE A 836 -14.79 -31.44 32.97
N GLN A 837 -13.88 -30.81 33.72
CA GLN A 837 -13.60 -31.20 35.11
C GLN A 837 -14.80 -30.95 36.05
N SER A 838 -15.53 -29.86 35.86
CA SER A 838 -16.76 -29.57 36.61
C SER A 838 -17.88 -30.57 36.26
N ALA A 839 -18.01 -30.92 34.99
CA ALA A 839 -18.95 -31.94 34.53
C ALA A 839 -18.61 -33.33 35.10
N ASP A 840 -17.31 -33.69 35.19
CA ASP A 840 -16.84 -34.93 35.84
C ASP A 840 -17.28 -35.05 37.30
N ASN A 841 -17.27 -33.94 38.05
CA ASN A 841 -17.76 -33.92 39.42
C ASN A 841 -19.29 -34.09 39.48
N SER A 842 -20.00 -33.48 38.54
CA SER A 842 -21.47 -33.56 38.46
C SER A 842 -21.95 -34.97 38.10
N ASP A 843 -21.31 -35.63 37.14
CA ASP A 843 -21.60 -37.03 36.77
C ASP A 843 -21.37 -37.98 37.94
N ARG A 844 -20.30 -37.74 38.72
CA ARG A 844 -19.99 -38.53 39.91
C ARG A 844 -21.08 -38.41 40.96
N LEU A 845 -21.60 -37.21 41.17
CA LEU A 845 -22.72 -36.96 42.09
C LEU A 845 -24.00 -37.65 41.61
N ILE A 846 -24.27 -37.67 40.30
CA ILE A 846 -25.41 -38.40 39.73
C ILE A 846 -25.27 -39.91 40.02
N MET A 847 -24.08 -40.48 39.80
CA MET A 847 -23.83 -41.89 40.08
C MET A 847 -23.95 -42.23 41.58
N GLU A 848 -23.51 -41.33 42.46
CA GLU A 848 -23.68 -41.48 43.90
C GLU A 848 -25.17 -41.47 44.30
N LYS A 849 -25.97 -40.56 43.71
CA LYS A 849 -27.43 -40.54 43.90
C LYS A 849 -28.10 -41.81 43.40
N ILE A 850 -27.69 -42.34 42.25
CA ILE A 850 -28.21 -43.61 41.71
C ILE A 850 -27.95 -44.76 42.69
N ARG A 851 -26.71 -44.86 43.23
CA ARG A 851 -26.34 -45.90 44.21
C ARG A 851 -27.11 -45.77 45.52
N LEU A 852 -27.32 -44.54 46.01
CA LEU A 852 -28.01 -44.29 47.28
C LEU A 852 -29.47 -44.77 47.25
N TYR A 853 -30.17 -44.61 46.12
CA TYR A 853 -31.56 -45.00 45.97
C TYR A 853 -31.78 -46.31 45.18
N GLU A 854 -30.71 -47.04 44.89
CA GLU A 854 -30.73 -48.28 44.11
C GLU A 854 -31.62 -49.37 44.73
N ALA A 855 -31.54 -49.55 46.06
CA ALA A 855 -32.27 -50.61 46.76
C ALA A 855 -33.81 -50.38 46.77
N PRO A 856 -34.33 -49.19 47.14
CA PRO A 856 -35.75 -48.88 46.99
C PRO A 856 -36.26 -48.94 45.54
N LEU A 857 -35.47 -48.50 44.56
CA LEU A 857 -35.87 -48.54 43.14
C LEU A 857 -35.93 -49.97 42.58
N ARG A 858 -34.99 -50.84 42.96
CA ARG A 858 -35.07 -52.28 42.63
C ARG A 858 -36.27 -52.96 43.26
N LEU A 859 -36.66 -52.53 44.45
CA LEU A 859 -37.87 -53.03 45.11
C LEU A 859 -39.13 -52.62 44.33
N MET A 860 -39.21 -51.38 43.83
CA MET A 860 -40.31 -50.92 42.96
C MET A 860 -40.35 -51.69 41.62
N GLN A 861 -39.19 -52.01 41.06
CA GLN A 861 -39.08 -52.75 39.81
C GLN A 861 -39.50 -54.24 39.94
N GLY A 862 -39.38 -54.82 41.13
CA GLY A 862 -39.69 -56.22 41.41
C GLY A 862 -41.19 -56.57 41.34
N PRO A 863 -41.53 -57.87 41.48
CA PRO A 863 -42.92 -58.31 41.49
C PRO A 863 -43.68 -57.74 42.70
N ASP A 864 -44.97 -57.44 42.52
CA ASP A 864 -45.86 -56.80 43.52
C ASP A 864 -45.87 -57.52 44.89
N VAL A 865 -45.51 -58.81 44.92
CA VAL A 865 -45.38 -59.61 46.14
C VAL A 865 -44.34 -59.01 47.08
N ARG A 866 -43.17 -58.60 46.59
CA ARG A 866 -42.09 -58.03 47.41
C ARG A 866 -42.42 -56.62 47.89
N LEU A 867 -43.12 -55.83 47.08
CA LEU A 867 -43.66 -54.53 47.49
C LEU A 867 -44.68 -54.68 48.64
N LYS A 868 -45.55 -55.70 48.58
CA LYS A 868 -46.52 -56.01 49.65
C LYS A 868 -45.86 -56.48 50.94
N GLU A 869 -44.70 -57.14 50.87
CA GLU A 869 -43.90 -57.55 52.03
C GLU A 869 -43.19 -56.36 52.68
N PHE A 870 -42.68 -55.41 51.88
CA PHE A 870 -41.99 -54.22 52.39
C PHE A 870 -42.92 -53.17 53.00
N VAL A 871 -44.15 -53.05 52.49
CA VAL A 871 -45.15 -52.12 53.03
C VAL A 871 -46.06 -52.87 54.03
N PRO A 872 -45.85 -52.74 55.36
CA PRO A 872 -46.61 -53.49 56.34
C PRO A 872 -48.10 -53.13 56.28
N ASN A 873 -48.97 -54.13 56.47
CA ASN A 873 -50.41 -53.89 56.64
C ASN A 873 -50.66 -53.26 58.00
N SER A 874 -51.38 -52.14 58.02
CA SER A 874 -51.71 -51.47 59.28
C SER A 874 -52.97 -52.06 59.91
N SER A 875 -53.00 -52.12 61.25
CA SER A 875 -54.20 -52.48 62.00
C SER A 875 -55.26 -51.38 61.76
N ARG A 876 -56.51 -51.73 61.43
CA ARG A 876 -57.59 -50.73 61.24
C ARG A 876 -57.71 -49.85 62.51
N PRO A 877 -57.39 -48.54 62.50
CA PRO A 877 -58.05 -47.65 63.44
C PRO A 877 -59.53 -47.63 63.03
N LYS A 878 -60.47 -47.79 63.96
CA LYS A 878 -61.89 -47.49 63.68
C LYS A 878 -61.94 -46.02 63.25
N THR A 879 -62.13 -45.75 61.96
CA THR A 879 -62.20 -44.40 61.41
C THR A 879 -63.28 -43.63 62.14
N ASN A 880 -62.87 -42.56 62.82
CA ASN A 880 -63.80 -41.62 63.42
C ASN A 880 -64.24 -40.67 62.30
N VAL A 881 -65.53 -40.29 62.23
CA VAL A 881 -66.10 -39.39 61.19
C VAL A 881 -65.30 -38.08 61.05
N GLN A 882 -64.62 -37.68 62.12
CA GLN A 882 -63.75 -36.51 62.17
C GLN A 882 -62.44 -36.66 61.38
N VAL A 883 -61.85 -37.86 61.34
CA VAL A 883 -60.60 -38.15 60.62
C VAL A 883 -60.83 -38.15 59.10
N ASP A 884 -61.93 -38.75 58.63
CA ASP A 884 -62.31 -38.77 57.21
C ASP A 884 -62.62 -37.36 56.66
N ARG A 885 -63.22 -36.50 57.50
CA ARG A 885 -63.45 -35.08 57.17
C ARG A 885 -62.14 -34.31 57.02
N THR A 886 -61.19 -34.50 57.94
CA THR A 886 -59.87 -33.84 57.85
C THR A 886 -59.03 -34.36 56.69
N ALA A 887 -59.07 -35.67 56.40
CA ALA A 887 -58.38 -36.29 55.26
C ALA A 887 -58.94 -35.77 53.92
N SER A 888 -60.26 -35.69 53.79
CA SER A 888 -60.92 -35.15 52.59
C SER A 888 -60.57 -33.68 52.34
N LYS A 889 -60.48 -32.87 53.41
CA LYS A 889 -60.06 -31.47 53.33
C LYS A 889 -58.60 -31.34 52.89
N LEU A 890 -57.71 -32.19 53.40
CA LEU A 890 -56.30 -32.18 53.02
C LEU A 890 -56.10 -32.59 51.54
N ARG A 891 -56.88 -33.57 51.05
CA ARG A 891 -56.88 -33.97 49.63
C ARG A 891 -57.25 -32.81 48.69
N GLN A 892 -58.31 -32.07 49.03
CA GLN A 892 -58.74 -30.90 48.24
C GLN A 892 -57.62 -29.84 48.16
N LEU A 893 -56.92 -29.59 49.28
CA LEU A 893 -55.81 -28.63 49.29
C LEU A 893 -54.58 -29.12 48.51
N LEU A 894 -54.31 -30.43 48.50
CA LEU A 894 -53.24 -31.03 47.67
C LEU A 894 -53.58 -30.97 46.17
N ASP A 895 -54.85 -31.19 45.79
CA ASP A 895 -55.30 -31.00 44.41
C ASP A 895 -55.18 -29.52 43.98
N GLU A 896 -55.46 -28.58 44.86
CA GLU A 896 -55.23 -27.14 44.63
C GLU A 896 -53.74 -26.83 44.44
N ALA A 897 -52.84 -27.45 45.21
CA ALA A 897 -51.40 -27.29 45.05
C ALA A 897 -50.91 -27.83 43.70
N SER A 898 -51.39 -29.02 43.29
CA SER A 898 -51.05 -29.60 41.97
C SER A 898 -51.56 -28.76 40.79
N ARG A 899 -52.75 -28.15 40.92
CA ARG A 899 -53.29 -27.20 39.93
C ARG A 899 -52.42 -25.95 39.82
N LEU A 900 -51.95 -25.43 40.95
CA LEU A 900 -51.10 -24.25 41.01
C LEU A 900 -49.72 -24.51 40.37
N GLU A 901 -49.13 -25.68 40.63
CA GLU A 901 -47.91 -26.14 39.94
C GLU A 901 -48.12 -26.29 38.42
N SER A 902 -49.21 -26.93 38.01
CA SER A 902 -49.56 -27.10 36.59
C SER A 902 -49.79 -25.76 35.88
N ALA A 903 -50.41 -24.79 36.57
CA ALA A 903 -50.63 -23.45 36.05
C ALA A 903 -49.32 -22.69 35.84
N ARG A 904 -48.37 -22.78 36.78
CA ARG A 904 -47.03 -22.17 36.64
C ARG A 904 -46.23 -22.76 35.50
N ARG A 905 -46.27 -24.09 35.34
CA ARG A 905 -45.61 -24.77 34.21
C ARG A 905 -46.14 -24.26 32.87
N ARG A 906 -47.46 -24.13 32.73
CA ARG A 906 -48.09 -23.55 31.53
C ARG A 906 -47.69 -22.09 31.31
N LEU A 907 -47.61 -21.29 32.38
CA LEU A 907 -47.18 -19.89 32.29
C LEU A 907 -45.72 -19.77 31.84
N ALA A 908 -44.82 -20.59 32.40
CA ALA A 908 -43.42 -20.63 31.99
C ALA A 908 -43.27 -21.07 30.52
N GLU A 909 -44.04 -22.06 30.06
CA GLU A 909 -44.08 -22.48 28.66
C GLU A 909 -44.61 -21.35 27.75
N GLN A 910 -45.67 -20.64 28.14
CA GLN A 910 -46.20 -19.50 27.40
C GLN A 910 -45.18 -18.35 27.31
N LEU A 911 -44.44 -18.06 28.38
CA LEU A 911 -43.39 -17.04 28.39
C LEU A 911 -42.22 -17.41 27.46
N ARG A 912 -41.81 -18.68 27.46
CA ARG A 912 -40.78 -19.18 26.52
C ARG A 912 -41.23 -19.03 25.07
N GLU A 913 -42.48 -19.37 24.75
CA GLU A 913 -43.02 -19.22 23.39
C GLU A 913 -43.19 -17.74 23.00
N LYS A 914 -43.65 -16.89 23.92
CA LYS A 914 -43.75 -15.44 23.70
C LYS A 914 -42.37 -14.80 23.46
N GLY A 915 -41.36 -15.20 24.22
CA GLY A 915 -39.98 -14.75 24.01
C GLY A 915 -39.43 -15.16 22.65
N LYS A 916 -39.66 -16.41 22.22
CA LYS A 916 -39.24 -16.88 20.88
C LYS A 916 -39.95 -16.15 19.74
N ALA A 917 -41.22 -15.80 19.91
CA ALA A 917 -42.02 -15.13 18.89
C ALA A 917 -41.74 -13.62 18.76
N ASP A 918 -41.05 -13.01 19.73
CA ASP A 918 -40.74 -11.58 19.75
C ASP A 918 -39.51 -11.25 18.89
N ASP A 919 -39.76 -11.04 17.61
CA ASP A 919 -38.79 -10.56 16.62
C ASP A 919 -38.84 -9.02 16.48
N ILE A 920 -37.71 -8.37 16.76
CA ILE A 920 -37.54 -6.92 16.68
C ILE A 920 -36.97 -6.43 15.34
N THR A 921 -36.58 -7.35 14.45
CA THR A 921 -35.81 -7.02 13.24
C THR A 921 -36.51 -6.00 12.34
N GLN A 922 -37.82 -6.15 12.11
CA GLN A 922 -38.59 -5.18 11.31
C GLN A 922 -38.69 -3.80 11.97
N ALA A 923 -38.77 -3.76 13.30
CA ALA A 923 -38.84 -2.49 14.04
C ALA A 923 -37.49 -1.76 13.98
N LEU A 924 -36.37 -2.48 14.11
CA LEU A 924 -35.03 -1.92 13.95
C LEU A 924 -34.83 -1.31 12.56
N LEU A 925 -35.25 -2.01 11.50
CA LEU A 925 -35.16 -1.51 10.13
C LEU A 925 -35.99 -0.25 9.92
N SER A 926 -37.20 -0.19 10.49
CA SER A 926 -38.04 1.01 10.42
C SER A 926 -37.41 2.22 11.11
N GLU A 927 -36.67 1.99 12.20
CA GLU A 927 -35.99 3.06 12.94
C GLU A 927 -34.72 3.51 12.23
N VAL A 928 -33.99 2.60 11.58
CA VAL A 928 -32.90 2.94 10.65
C VAL A 928 -33.39 3.85 9.54
N SER A 929 -34.50 3.50 8.88
CA SER A 929 -35.04 4.33 7.79
C SER A 929 -35.42 5.74 8.27
N LYS A 930 -35.86 5.91 9.51
CA LYS A 930 -36.11 7.24 10.10
C LYS A 930 -34.81 8.00 10.37
N ILE A 931 -33.82 7.34 10.96
CA ILE A 931 -32.51 7.96 11.24
C ILE A 931 -31.82 8.39 9.93
N GLU A 932 -31.92 7.57 8.88
CA GLU A 932 -31.40 7.89 7.56
C GLU A 932 -32.12 9.07 6.91
N GLN A 933 -33.43 9.24 7.16
CA GLN A 933 -34.21 10.39 6.69
C GLN A 933 -33.88 11.68 7.45
N ASP A 934 -33.74 11.61 8.77
CA ASP A 934 -33.54 12.78 9.64
C ASP A 934 -32.08 13.25 9.66
N GLN A 935 -31.11 12.32 9.70
CA GLN A 935 -29.68 12.62 9.82
C GLN A 935 -28.82 11.69 8.94
N PRO A 936 -28.78 11.92 7.61
CA PRO A 936 -28.14 11.02 6.64
C PRO A 936 -26.60 10.94 6.72
N LEU A 937 -25.95 11.72 7.59
CA LEU A 937 -24.49 11.71 7.79
C LEU A 937 -24.07 11.12 9.15
N LYS A 938 -25.02 10.79 10.02
CA LYS A 938 -24.72 10.21 11.32
C LYS A 938 -24.47 8.69 11.15
N PRO A 939 -23.32 8.16 11.61
CA PRO A 939 -23.14 6.71 11.68
C PRO A 939 -24.18 6.13 12.65
N ILE A 940 -24.90 5.10 12.22
CA ILE A 940 -25.91 4.44 13.05
C ILE A 940 -25.18 3.64 14.13
N GLU A 941 -25.45 3.96 15.39
CA GLU A 941 -24.87 3.27 16.54
C GLU A 941 -25.91 2.45 17.29
N ALA A 942 -25.47 1.41 18.01
CA ALA A 942 -26.36 0.58 18.81
C ALA A 942 -27.11 1.40 19.90
N ALA A 943 -26.52 2.51 20.36
CA ALA A 943 -27.10 3.41 21.34
C ALA A 943 -28.39 4.11 20.84
N ASP A 944 -28.54 4.27 19.53
CA ASP A 944 -29.71 4.95 18.94
C ASP A 944 -31.00 4.14 19.12
N PHE A 945 -30.90 2.84 19.41
CA PHE A 945 -32.04 1.93 19.56
C PHE A 945 -32.49 1.72 21.03
N GLU A 946 -31.86 2.39 22.00
CA GLU A 946 -32.16 2.17 23.44
C GLU A 946 -33.61 2.53 23.80
N THR A 947 -34.18 3.56 23.18
CA THR A 947 -35.58 3.95 23.39
C THR A 947 -36.55 2.87 22.89
N LEU A 948 -36.24 2.27 21.74
CA LEU A 948 -36.99 1.16 21.15
C LEU A 948 -36.92 -0.08 22.05
N PHE A 949 -35.72 -0.44 22.53
CA PHE A 949 -35.53 -1.56 23.46
C PHE A 949 -36.35 -1.38 24.75
N ALA A 950 -36.27 -0.21 25.37
CA ALA A 950 -37.00 0.08 26.59
C ALA A 950 -38.53 0.00 26.38
N SER A 951 -39.03 0.45 25.22
CA SER A 951 -40.47 0.38 24.91
C SER A 951 -40.97 -1.06 24.75
N ARG A 952 -40.18 -1.93 24.12
CA ARG A 952 -40.54 -3.32 23.85
C ARG A 952 -40.43 -4.19 25.09
N LEU A 953 -39.40 -3.98 25.92
CA LEU A 953 -39.20 -4.74 27.17
C LEU A 953 -40.31 -4.50 28.19
N ARG A 954 -40.98 -3.33 28.19
CA ARG A 954 -42.15 -3.06 29.05
C ARG A 954 -43.30 -4.05 28.88
N ALA A 955 -43.38 -4.76 27.75
CA ALA A 955 -44.40 -5.79 27.51
C ALA A 955 -44.22 -7.04 28.41
N TYR A 956 -43.06 -7.18 29.06
CA TYR A 956 -42.77 -8.27 30.00
C TYR A 956 -42.95 -7.85 31.47
N ASP A 957 -42.99 -6.55 31.77
CA ASP A 957 -43.20 -6.02 33.14
C ASP A 957 -44.55 -6.48 33.73
N GLU A 958 -45.58 -6.64 32.90
CA GLU A 958 -46.88 -7.18 33.31
C GLU A 958 -46.73 -8.58 33.93
N HIS A 959 -45.89 -9.43 33.34
CA HIS A 959 -45.66 -10.79 33.83
C HIS A 959 -44.80 -10.81 35.09
N GLN A 960 -43.89 -9.85 35.24
CA GLN A 960 -43.14 -9.66 36.48
C GLN A 960 -44.06 -9.29 37.66
N SER A 961 -45.15 -8.57 37.40
CA SER A 961 -46.15 -8.22 38.43
C SER A 961 -47.02 -9.40 38.91
N ILE A 962 -46.98 -10.54 38.20
CA ILE A 962 -47.73 -11.76 38.58
C ILE A 962 -47.04 -12.48 39.75
N TYR A 963 -45.72 -12.36 39.88
CA TYR A 963 -44.93 -13.06 40.90
C TYR A 963 -45.41 -12.82 42.35
N PRO A 964 -45.62 -11.57 42.82
CA PRO A 964 -46.07 -11.33 44.20
C PRO A 964 -47.46 -11.89 44.49
N ALA A 965 -48.34 -11.88 43.48
CA ALA A 965 -49.68 -12.43 43.59
C ALA A 965 -49.62 -13.96 43.71
N GLU A 966 -48.79 -14.64 42.92
CA GLU A 966 -48.61 -16.10 43.00
C GLU A 966 -47.86 -16.55 44.26
N GLN A 967 -46.89 -15.75 44.74
CA GLN A 967 -46.24 -15.98 46.02
C GLN A 967 -47.25 -15.90 47.17
N SER A 968 -48.09 -14.87 47.19
CA SER A 968 -49.13 -14.69 48.22
C SER A 968 -50.15 -15.83 48.21
N LYS A 969 -50.58 -16.28 47.03
CA LYS A 969 -51.48 -17.44 46.87
C LYS A 969 -50.83 -18.73 47.40
N GLN A 970 -49.55 -18.97 47.08
CA GLN A 970 -48.83 -20.13 47.58
C GLN A 970 -48.69 -20.10 49.10
N THR A 971 -48.26 -18.97 49.69
CA THR A 971 -48.09 -18.88 51.14
C THR A 971 -49.41 -19.15 51.86
N ALA A 972 -50.51 -18.54 51.40
CA ALA A 972 -51.83 -18.79 51.97
C ALA A 972 -52.28 -20.26 51.83
N LEU A 973 -51.97 -20.92 50.70
CA LEU A 973 -52.27 -22.33 50.49
C LEU A 973 -51.42 -23.23 51.39
N LEU A 974 -50.12 -22.95 51.52
CA LEU A 974 -49.20 -23.69 52.38
C LEU A 974 -49.58 -23.59 53.86
N ASP A 975 -50.01 -22.41 54.33
CA ASP A 975 -50.47 -22.24 55.70
C ASP A 975 -51.76 -23.04 55.96
N LYS A 976 -52.72 -23.03 55.02
CA LYS A 976 -53.91 -23.90 55.08
C LYS A 976 -53.55 -25.39 55.09
N ILE A 977 -52.56 -25.81 54.30
CA ILE A 977 -52.07 -27.20 54.27
C ILE A 977 -51.43 -27.57 55.61
N LYS A 978 -50.60 -26.69 56.20
CA LYS A 978 -49.99 -26.91 57.53
C LYS A 978 -51.05 -27.01 58.63
N GLU A 979 -52.04 -26.12 58.63
CA GLU A 979 -53.17 -26.16 59.58
C GLU A 979 -54.01 -27.44 59.41
N ALA A 980 -54.32 -27.81 58.17
CA ALA A 980 -55.05 -29.04 57.88
C ALA A 980 -54.25 -30.28 58.27
N ASN A 981 -52.93 -30.29 58.06
CA ASN A 981 -52.04 -31.38 58.43
C ASN A 981 -51.89 -31.52 59.96
N THR A 982 -51.75 -30.41 60.69
CA THR A 982 -51.71 -30.44 62.16
C THR A 982 -53.03 -30.92 62.76
N ALA A 983 -54.17 -30.47 62.23
CA ALA A 983 -55.49 -30.97 62.62
C ALA A 983 -55.67 -32.47 62.28
N PHE A 984 -55.18 -32.90 61.12
CA PHE A 984 -55.16 -34.30 60.71
C PHE A 984 -54.32 -35.16 61.67
N LEU A 985 -53.09 -34.75 61.98
CA LEU A 985 -52.20 -35.42 62.93
C LEU A 985 -52.78 -35.46 64.35
N ALA A 986 -53.44 -34.40 64.81
CA ALA A 986 -54.08 -34.34 66.14
C ALA A 986 -55.32 -35.26 66.24
N SER A 987 -56.03 -35.48 65.14
CA SER A 987 -57.18 -36.39 65.07
C SER A 987 -56.79 -37.87 64.98
N ARG A 988 -55.51 -38.16 64.69
CA ARG A 988 -54.95 -39.49 64.45
C ARG A 988 -54.45 -40.11 65.76
N LYS A 989 -54.89 -41.33 66.09
CA LYS A 989 -54.21 -42.17 67.11
C LYS A 989 -52.99 -42.83 66.46
N VAL A 990 -51.83 -42.72 67.09
CA VAL A 990 -50.57 -43.27 66.57
C VAL A 990 -50.44 -44.74 67.01
N ASP A 991 -50.51 -45.66 66.04
CA ASP A 991 -50.09 -47.06 66.22
C ASP A 991 -48.71 -47.24 65.58
N ASP A 992 -47.81 -48.03 66.21
CA ASP A 992 -46.46 -48.28 65.69
C ASP A 992 -46.46 -48.88 64.27
N SER A 993 -47.46 -49.73 63.95
CA SER A 993 -47.65 -50.33 62.63
C SER A 993 -48.03 -49.32 61.53
N LEU A 994 -48.73 -48.22 61.88
CA LEU A 994 -49.04 -47.14 60.95
C LEU A 994 -47.80 -46.28 60.66
N LYS A 995 -46.95 -46.09 61.67
CA LYS A 995 -45.70 -45.32 61.54
C LYS A 995 -44.68 -46.04 60.66
N GLU A 996 -44.53 -47.35 60.83
CA GLU A 996 -43.69 -48.18 59.95
C GLU A 996 -44.20 -48.20 58.50
N ARG A 997 -45.52 -48.25 58.30
CA ARG A 997 -46.14 -48.16 56.97
C ARG A 997 -45.93 -46.78 56.32
N GLU A 998 -46.09 -45.70 57.08
CA GLU A 998 -45.86 -44.32 56.62
C GLU A 998 -44.39 -44.15 56.17
N GLN A 999 -43.44 -44.63 56.96
CA GLN A 999 -42.01 -44.59 56.61
C GLN A 999 -41.67 -45.42 55.37
N ALA A 1000 -42.27 -46.61 55.21
CA ALA A 1000 -42.09 -47.45 54.03
C ALA A 1000 -42.63 -46.77 52.76
N LEU A 1001 -43.83 -46.18 52.81
CA LEU A 1001 -44.41 -45.45 51.68
C LEU A 1001 -43.61 -44.19 51.34
N GLN A 1002 -43.19 -43.42 52.34
CA GLN A 1002 -42.35 -42.24 52.15
C GLN A 1002 -41.00 -42.57 51.53
N THR A 1003 -40.39 -43.71 51.91
CA THR A 1003 -39.11 -44.15 51.33
C THR A 1003 -39.26 -44.45 49.84
N LEU A 1004 -40.36 -45.09 49.43
CA LEU A 1004 -40.64 -45.40 48.03
C LEU A 1004 -41.00 -44.14 47.21
N GLU A 1005 -41.77 -43.23 47.80
CA GLU A 1005 -42.14 -41.95 47.16
C GLU A 1005 -40.94 -41.01 47.00
N THR A 1006 -40.05 -40.97 48.01
CA THR A 1006 -38.78 -40.24 47.92
C THR A 1006 -37.90 -40.85 46.83
N ALA A 1007 -37.83 -42.17 46.74
CA ALA A 1007 -37.08 -42.86 45.69
C ALA A 1007 -37.61 -42.52 44.29
N TYR A 1008 -38.94 -42.49 44.09
CA TYR A 1008 -39.55 -42.06 42.83
C TYR A 1008 -39.25 -40.59 42.49
N THR A 1009 -39.38 -39.69 43.44
CA THR A 1009 -39.07 -38.26 43.21
C THR A 1009 -37.60 -38.07 42.83
N LYS A 1010 -36.70 -38.81 43.50
CA LYS A 1010 -35.26 -38.79 43.21
C LYS A 1010 -34.94 -39.45 41.88
N LEU A 1011 -35.69 -40.46 41.45
CA LEU A 1011 -35.59 -41.02 40.11
C LEU A 1011 -35.89 -39.97 39.05
N GLN A 1012 -37.00 -39.23 39.18
CA GLN A 1012 -37.36 -38.16 38.24
C GLN A 1012 -36.30 -37.06 38.18
N GLU A 1013 -35.73 -36.68 39.34
CA GLU A 1013 -34.60 -35.75 39.41
C GLU A 1013 -33.37 -36.29 38.66
N VAL A 1014 -33.02 -37.57 38.84
CA VAL A 1014 -31.88 -38.20 38.16
C VAL A 1014 -32.11 -38.30 36.66
N ILE A 1015 -33.32 -38.67 36.20
CA ILE A 1015 -33.67 -38.72 34.77
C ILE A 1015 -33.50 -37.31 34.16
N GLY A 1016 -34.04 -36.28 34.81
CA GLY A 1016 -33.90 -34.90 34.34
C GLY A 1016 -32.43 -34.42 34.29
N ASN A 1017 -31.61 -34.83 35.28
CA ASN A 1017 -30.18 -34.53 35.29
C ASN A 1017 -29.42 -35.29 34.19
N LEU A 1018 -29.77 -36.55 33.92
CA LEU A 1018 -29.17 -37.35 32.85
C LEU A 1018 -29.51 -36.80 31.46
N ASP A 1019 -30.77 -36.36 31.25
CA ASP A 1019 -31.17 -35.70 30.00
C ASP A 1019 -30.46 -34.36 29.80
N SER A 1020 -30.30 -33.60 30.88
CA SER A 1020 -29.52 -32.35 30.87
C SER A 1020 -28.05 -32.61 30.58
N GLY A 1021 -27.46 -33.64 31.18
CA GLY A 1021 -26.09 -34.09 30.90
C GLY A 1021 -25.92 -34.55 29.45
N ARG A 1022 -26.86 -35.33 28.92
CA ARG A 1022 -26.88 -35.74 27.51
C ARG A 1022 -26.93 -34.54 26.58
N LYS A 1023 -27.78 -33.55 26.85
CA LYS A 1023 -27.86 -32.33 26.04
C LYS A 1023 -26.56 -31.52 26.13
N PHE A 1024 -26.03 -31.35 27.34
CA PHE A 1024 -24.78 -30.65 27.60
C PHE A 1024 -23.61 -31.25 26.82
N TYR A 1025 -23.38 -32.57 26.89
CA TYR A 1025 -22.29 -33.22 26.16
C TYR A 1025 -22.50 -33.18 24.64
N ASN A 1026 -23.74 -33.30 24.13
CA ASN A 1026 -23.98 -33.13 22.68
C ASN A 1026 -23.70 -31.70 22.19
N ASP A 1027 -23.97 -30.69 23.01
CA ASP A 1027 -23.65 -29.30 22.67
C ASP A 1027 -22.13 -29.02 22.82
N LEU A 1028 -21.49 -29.60 23.84
CA LEU A 1028 -20.03 -29.56 24.02
C LEU A 1028 -19.31 -30.22 22.84
N ALA A 1029 -19.81 -31.35 22.33
CA ALA A 1029 -19.25 -32.03 21.16
C ALA A 1029 -19.17 -31.10 19.93
N LYS A 1030 -20.18 -30.27 19.70
CA LYS A 1030 -20.19 -29.29 18.60
C LYS A 1030 -19.14 -28.20 18.81
N LEU A 1031 -19.01 -27.70 20.04
CA LEU A 1031 -18.02 -26.68 20.40
C LEU A 1031 -16.59 -27.22 20.28
N LEU A 1032 -16.34 -28.44 20.77
CA LEU A 1032 -15.03 -29.11 20.68
C LEU A 1032 -14.66 -29.45 19.23
N ALA A 1033 -15.62 -29.85 18.39
CA ALA A 1033 -15.38 -30.06 16.97
C ALA A 1033 -14.94 -28.77 16.26
N ARG A 1034 -15.57 -27.64 16.58
CA ARG A 1034 -15.16 -26.32 16.08
C ARG A 1034 -13.78 -25.92 16.58
N LEU A 1035 -13.51 -26.11 17.87
CA LEU A 1035 -12.20 -25.86 18.48
C LEU A 1035 -11.09 -26.69 17.83
N LEU A 1036 -11.35 -27.97 17.52
CA LEU A 1036 -10.40 -28.83 16.81
C LEU A 1036 -10.09 -28.28 15.41
N GLN A 1037 -11.09 -27.77 14.71
CA GLN A 1037 -10.89 -27.14 13.40
C GLN A 1037 -10.07 -25.85 13.52
N GLU A 1038 -10.36 -25.01 14.51
CA GLU A 1038 -9.61 -23.79 14.80
C GLU A 1038 -8.15 -24.11 15.16
N ALA A 1039 -7.91 -25.09 16.04
CA ALA A 1039 -6.57 -25.54 16.42
C ALA A 1039 -5.79 -26.12 15.22
N LYS A 1040 -6.42 -26.95 14.37
CA LYS A 1040 -5.82 -27.48 13.14
C LYS A 1040 -5.44 -26.37 12.17
N SER A 1041 -6.32 -25.37 12.00
CA SER A 1041 -6.06 -24.22 11.12
C SER A 1041 -4.91 -23.36 11.62
N PHE A 1042 -4.84 -23.12 12.94
CA PHE A 1042 -3.75 -22.40 13.58
C PHE A 1042 -2.41 -23.12 13.37
N VAL A 1043 -2.34 -24.42 13.68
CA VAL A 1043 -1.11 -25.21 13.49
C VAL A 1043 -0.68 -25.25 12.03
N TYR A 1044 -1.64 -25.36 11.09
CA TYR A 1044 -1.32 -25.32 9.66
C TYR A 1044 -0.70 -23.98 9.23
N ALA A 1045 -1.29 -22.86 9.64
CA ALA A 1045 -0.74 -21.53 9.37
C ALA A 1045 0.67 -21.36 9.97
N ARG A 1046 0.85 -21.83 11.21
CA ARG A 1046 2.13 -21.79 11.91
C ARG A 1046 3.20 -22.65 11.25
N LYS A 1047 2.82 -23.81 10.72
CA LYS A 1047 3.73 -24.68 9.97
C LYS A 1047 4.15 -24.05 8.65
N TYR A 1048 3.21 -23.43 7.93
CA TYR A 1048 3.50 -22.73 6.68
C TYR A 1048 4.46 -21.55 6.89
N GLU A 1049 4.23 -20.73 7.92
CA GLU A 1049 5.18 -19.66 8.32
C GLU A 1049 6.57 -20.21 8.66
N SER A 1050 6.63 -21.33 9.37
CA SER A 1050 7.88 -22.00 9.74
C SER A 1050 8.68 -22.41 8.50
N GLU A 1051 8.00 -23.00 7.52
CA GLU A 1051 8.61 -23.44 6.25
C GLU A 1051 9.13 -22.24 5.44
N GLN A 1052 8.38 -21.13 5.38
CA GLN A 1052 8.84 -19.91 4.69
C GLN A 1052 10.10 -19.33 5.33
N ILE A 1053 10.13 -19.21 6.66
CA ILE A 1053 11.31 -18.69 7.36
C ILE A 1053 12.50 -19.63 7.19
N GLU A 1054 12.30 -20.95 7.18
CA GLU A 1054 13.39 -21.89 6.93
C GLU A 1054 13.95 -21.76 5.51
N VAL A 1055 13.09 -21.53 4.50
CA VAL A 1055 13.51 -21.23 3.12
C VAL A 1055 14.30 -19.91 3.07
N ASP A 1056 13.84 -18.86 3.75
CA ASP A 1056 14.53 -17.56 3.79
C ASP A 1056 15.88 -17.64 4.50
N ILE A 1057 15.95 -18.34 5.64
CA ILE A 1057 17.21 -18.59 6.36
C ILE A 1057 18.16 -19.43 5.49
N SER A 1058 17.64 -20.45 4.81
CA SER A 1058 18.43 -21.30 3.91
C SER A 1058 18.99 -20.49 2.74
N SER A 1059 18.15 -19.68 2.09
CA SER A 1059 18.55 -18.75 1.02
C SER A 1059 19.61 -17.75 1.50
N ALA A 1060 19.38 -17.12 2.66
CA ALA A 1060 20.31 -16.19 3.28
C ALA A 1060 21.65 -16.86 3.65
N MET A 1061 21.64 -18.08 4.20
CA MET A 1061 22.86 -18.84 4.49
C MET A 1061 23.59 -19.28 3.23
N THR A 1062 22.88 -19.58 2.14
CA THR A 1062 23.48 -19.91 0.85
C THR A 1062 24.18 -18.70 0.25
N ASN A 1063 23.55 -17.52 0.34
CA ASN A 1063 24.14 -16.24 -0.05
C ASN A 1063 25.32 -15.84 0.84
N LEU A 1064 25.26 -16.09 2.14
CA LEU A 1064 26.37 -15.87 3.07
C LEU A 1064 27.55 -16.81 2.78
N ARG A 1065 27.30 -18.08 2.46
CA ARG A 1065 28.35 -19.03 2.04
C ARG A 1065 29.02 -18.62 0.73
N LEU A 1066 28.26 -18.08 -0.23
CA LEU A 1066 28.82 -17.47 -1.44
C LEU A 1066 29.68 -16.24 -1.12
N SER A 1067 29.24 -15.40 -0.18
CA SER A 1067 30.01 -14.22 0.24
C SER A 1067 31.27 -14.57 1.04
N SER A 1068 31.24 -15.63 1.85
CA SER A 1068 32.42 -16.10 2.60
C SER A 1068 33.43 -16.84 1.70
N ALA A 1069 32.95 -17.51 0.64
CA ALA A 1069 33.82 -18.09 -0.39
C ALA A 1069 34.53 -17.00 -1.22
N ALA A 1070 33.87 -15.87 -1.45
CA ALA A 1070 34.49 -14.70 -2.07
C ALA A 1070 35.48 -13.98 -1.14
N ALA A 1071 35.23 -13.97 0.18
CA ALA A 1071 36.12 -13.35 1.17
C ALA A 1071 37.40 -14.16 1.47
N ALA A 1072 37.42 -15.47 1.19
CA ALA A 1072 38.61 -16.32 1.38
C ALA A 1072 39.69 -16.16 0.29
N ALA A 1073 39.44 -15.32 -0.74
CA ALA A 1073 40.34 -15.11 -1.88
C ALA A 1073 41.09 -13.77 -1.88
N ALA A 1074 41.17 -13.07 -0.73
CA ALA A 1074 41.95 -11.82 -0.60
C ALA A 1074 43.06 -11.95 0.46
N PRO A 1075 44.31 -11.52 0.18
CA PRO A 1075 45.41 -11.65 1.13
C PRO A 1075 45.29 -10.64 2.28
N GLN A 1076 45.48 -11.14 3.51
CA GLN A 1076 45.40 -10.41 4.77
C GLN A 1076 46.54 -9.39 4.93
N TYR A 1077 46.20 -8.12 5.12
CA TYR A 1077 47.07 -7.15 5.80
C TYR A 1077 46.68 -7.09 7.29
N VAL A 1078 47.64 -7.42 8.14
CA VAL A 1078 47.51 -7.41 9.61
C VAL A 1078 47.78 -6.00 10.13
N GLN A 1079 46.86 -5.45 10.93
CA GLN A 1079 47.21 -4.48 11.98
C GLN A 1079 46.60 -4.89 13.32
N PRO A 1080 47.29 -4.64 14.45
CA PRO A 1080 46.92 -5.18 15.77
C PRO A 1080 45.91 -4.28 16.52
N PRO A 1081 45.23 -4.81 17.55
CA PRO A 1081 44.05 -4.21 18.13
C PRO A 1081 44.38 -3.21 19.24
N LEU A 1082 43.61 -2.12 19.31
CA LEU A 1082 43.55 -1.25 20.48
C LEU A 1082 42.19 -1.40 21.16
N GLN A 1083 42.25 -1.74 22.45
CA GLN A 1083 41.14 -1.70 23.40
C GLN A 1083 41.29 -0.49 24.36
N PRO A 1084 40.21 -0.11 25.06
CA PRO A 1084 39.86 1.28 25.34
C PRO A 1084 40.21 1.74 26.76
N THR A 1085 40.34 3.06 26.98
CA THR A 1085 40.22 3.66 28.31
C THR A 1085 39.62 5.07 28.26
N HIS A 1086 38.99 5.40 29.38
CA HIS A 1086 38.06 6.49 29.67
C HIS A 1086 38.70 7.87 29.99
N TYR A 1087 37.80 8.87 30.09
CA TYR A 1087 37.76 10.01 31.06
C TYR A 1087 38.10 11.45 30.59
N THR A 1088 37.01 12.25 30.52
CA THR A 1088 36.75 13.59 31.11
C THR A 1088 37.70 14.80 30.96
N ARG A 1089 37.09 15.87 30.42
CA ARG A 1089 36.84 17.23 31.01
C ARG A 1089 38.00 18.23 31.24
N ALA A 1090 37.75 19.42 30.66
CA ALA A 1090 38.01 20.80 31.14
C ALA A 1090 39.33 21.57 30.85
N GLN A 1091 39.10 22.74 30.21
CA GLN A 1091 39.51 24.12 30.58
C GLN A 1091 40.91 24.68 30.24
N GLN A 1092 40.84 25.70 29.38
CA GLN A 1092 41.35 27.09 29.51
C GLN A 1092 42.83 27.46 29.31
N SER A 1093 43.00 28.42 28.36
CA SER A 1093 43.89 29.61 28.38
C SER A 1093 45.40 29.37 28.16
N ARG A 1094 46.21 30.22 27.50
CA ARG A 1094 46.16 31.65 27.11
C ARG A 1094 47.38 31.98 26.20
N LEU A 1095 47.26 33.08 25.43
CA LEU A 1095 48.28 34.11 25.07
C LEU A 1095 49.27 33.96 23.87
N ALA A 1096 49.23 35.04 23.05
CA ALA A 1096 50.32 35.82 22.41
C ALA A 1096 51.05 35.21 21.19
N GLU A 1097 51.47 35.92 20.13
CA GLU A 1097 51.51 37.34 19.75
C GLU A 1097 51.88 37.46 18.24
N THR A 1098 51.52 38.58 17.61
CA THR A 1098 51.86 39.03 16.23
C THR A 1098 53.32 39.52 16.08
N PRO A 1099 53.87 39.63 14.84
CA PRO A 1099 53.99 40.96 14.22
C PRO A 1099 53.85 41.04 12.67
N THR A 1100 53.44 42.22 12.21
CA THR A 1100 53.31 42.79 10.85
C THR A 1100 54.59 43.60 10.42
N PRO A 1101 54.67 44.44 9.34
CA PRO A 1101 54.20 44.42 7.92
C PRO A 1101 55.24 44.95 6.86
N LEU A 1102 54.77 45.13 5.59
CA LEU A 1102 55.14 46.12 4.51
C LEU A 1102 56.03 45.67 3.32
N PRO A 1103 56.01 46.35 2.13
CA PRO A 1103 54.99 47.24 1.51
C PRO A 1103 54.75 47.00 -0.02
N ALA A 1104 53.77 47.72 -0.57
CA ALA A 1104 53.41 47.81 -2.01
C ALA A 1104 54.27 48.81 -2.82
N PRO A 1105 54.11 48.85 -4.16
CA PRO A 1105 54.28 50.09 -4.92
C PRO A 1105 53.09 50.47 -5.84
N GLN A 1106 52.96 51.79 -6.04
CA GLN A 1106 51.93 52.58 -6.75
C GLN A 1106 52.08 52.57 -8.30
N ALA A 1107 50.99 52.51 -9.08
CA ALA A 1107 50.26 53.58 -9.80
C ALA A 1107 50.87 54.13 -11.11
N GLN A 1108 50.06 54.15 -12.20
CA GLN A 1108 50.09 55.18 -13.27
C GLN A 1108 48.83 55.12 -14.19
N ARG A 1109 48.23 56.28 -14.46
CA ARG A 1109 47.35 56.70 -15.60
C ARG A 1109 48.15 57.80 -16.38
N PRO A 1110 47.75 58.39 -17.55
CA PRO A 1110 46.48 58.36 -18.32
C PRO A 1110 46.65 58.32 -19.88
N LEU A 1111 45.54 58.32 -20.67
CA LEU A 1111 45.17 59.35 -21.71
C LEU A 1111 44.24 58.87 -22.86
N ASN A 1112 43.11 59.60 -22.97
CA ASN A 1112 42.26 60.07 -24.09
C ASN A 1112 42.00 59.36 -25.46
N VAL A 1113 40.69 59.42 -25.77
CA VAL A 1113 39.80 59.27 -26.95
C VAL A 1113 40.27 59.88 -28.30
N PRO A 1114 39.71 59.50 -29.48
CA PRO A 1114 38.39 59.95 -29.98
C PRO A 1114 37.54 58.91 -30.78
N SER A 1115 36.37 59.36 -31.22
CA SER A 1115 35.12 58.69 -31.65
C SER A 1115 34.86 58.49 -33.16
N VAL A 1116 34.15 57.39 -33.53
CA VAL A 1116 32.96 57.21 -34.45
C VAL A 1116 33.06 57.67 -35.94
N PRO A 1117 32.66 56.85 -36.96
CA PRO A 1117 31.27 56.83 -37.50
C PRO A 1117 30.67 55.45 -37.93
N SER A 1118 29.35 55.49 -38.09
CA SER A 1118 28.29 54.49 -38.30
C SER A 1118 28.28 53.69 -39.61
N LEU A 1119 27.58 52.53 -39.61
CA LEU A 1119 26.47 52.14 -40.53
C LEU A 1119 25.94 50.71 -40.19
N GLY A 1120 24.62 50.56 -40.00
CA GLY A 1120 23.93 49.28 -39.76
C GLY A 1120 23.84 48.39 -41.02
N PRO A 1121 23.30 47.14 -40.94
CA PRO A 1121 21.87 46.96 -40.71
C PRO A 1121 21.43 45.71 -39.88
N GLN A 1122 20.25 45.83 -39.27
CA GLN A 1122 19.25 44.78 -39.00
C GLN A 1122 19.67 43.54 -38.17
N GLY A 1123 19.65 43.71 -36.85
CA GLY A 1123 19.37 42.64 -35.88
C GLY A 1123 18.21 43.10 -35.01
N GLY A 1124 17.10 42.36 -35.00
CA GLY A 1124 15.87 42.72 -34.30
C GLY A 1124 16.09 42.89 -32.80
N VAL A 1125 16.02 44.14 -32.32
CA VAL A 1125 15.99 44.50 -30.90
C VAL A 1125 14.54 44.48 -30.42
N TRP A 1126 14.34 43.85 -29.25
CA TRP A 1126 13.09 43.70 -28.50
C TRP A 1126 12.50 45.06 -28.04
N THR A 1127 11.16 45.15 -27.95
CA THR A 1127 10.39 46.33 -27.50
C THR A 1127 9.53 46.04 -26.26
N PRO A 1128 9.13 47.08 -25.49
CA PRO A 1128 8.71 46.97 -24.07
C PRO A 1128 7.36 46.29 -23.77
N ASP A 1129 6.57 45.90 -24.77
CA ASP A 1129 5.18 45.47 -24.59
C ASP A 1129 4.97 43.95 -24.47
N GLN A 1130 6.03 43.14 -24.35
CA GLN A 1130 5.91 41.68 -24.21
C GLN A 1130 6.46 41.17 -22.87
N GLY A 1131 5.56 40.63 -22.04
CA GLY A 1131 5.88 39.92 -20.81
C GLY A 1131 6.84 38.73 -21.01
N ILE A 1132 7.51 38.34 -19.93
CA ILE A 1132 8.51 37.26 -19.89
C ILE A 1132 7.84 35.94 -20.29
N ARG A 1133 8.25 35.36 -21.42
CA ARG A 1133 7.76 34.06 -21.93
C ARG A 1133 8.60 32.91 -21.34
N PHE A 1134 7.92 31.89 -20.82
CA PHE A 1134 8.51 30.56 -20.65
C PHE A 1134 8.34 29.81 -21.98
N GLY A 1135 9.45 29.43 -22.61
CA GLY A 1135 9.51 28.71 -23.88
C GLY A 1135 10.26 29.47 -24.98
N PRO A 1136 10.93 28.76 -25.92
CA PRO A 1136 11.59 29.39 -27.06
C PRO A 1136 10.56 30.02 -28.01
N PRO A 1137 10.94 31.01 -28.83
CA PRO A 1137 10.01 31.68 -29.74
C PRO A 1137 9.49 30.72 -30.82
N PRO A 1138 8.25 30.89 -31.33
CA PRO A 1138 7.79 30.15 -32.49
C PRO A 1138 8.65 30.53 -33.70
N GLY A 1139 9.18 29.51 -34.38
CA GLY A 1139 10.13 29.66 -35.47
C GLY A 1139 9.61 30.53 -36.63
N ARG A 1140 10.50 31.38 -37.12
CA ARG A 1140 10.54 31.82 -38.52
C ARG A 1140 11.84 31.32 -39.13
#